data_AF-A0A4S1FDK4-F1
#
_entry.id   AF-A0A4S1FDK4-F1
#
_cell.length_a   1.000
_cell.length_b   1.000
_cell.length_c   1.000
_cell.angle_alpha   90.00
_cell.angle_beta   90.00
_cell.angle_gamma   90.00
#
_symmetry.space_group_name_H-M   'P 1'
#
loop_
_entity.id
_entity.type
_entity.pdbx_description
1 polymer ?
#
loop_
_entity_poly.entity_id
_entity_poly.type
_entity_poly.pdbx_seq_one_letter_code
_entity_poly.pdbx_strand_id
1 'polypeptide(L)'
;MKIAAIYARVSSDQQKEENTIASQTAALVEFAREQGFSVPDEWVIEDEGFSGASLLRPGLERLRDLAAEGQIQTVLIHAPDRLSRKYAYQVLLTEEFARHGVETIFIKAPHAGTPEDQLMLQFQGMIAEYERAQILERSRRGKRHRAKAGEVSVLGGAPYGYRYIRKTPEMPARYEIDATEAAVVRLIFDKYTVEGLSIGAIARLLREMAPPTRKRVTRWERSVVWGMLRNPAYKGTACFNKTKVGPRQKVTKPFRLSGRAVHGEKTCAHERPREEWIEIPVPALVSEETFALAAERLADNKRFAPRRTIEPSLVQGLVSCKKCGYALYRTSTRSSARKIHYYRCLGSDGWRHLGGSVCDSRPIRQDLLDHIVWQEVIWLIEDPGLITAELDRRLDAARASEPTKKRQDAVERDLTRVGKGIERLLTAYQEDLLSLDELRRRMPELRACEQGLRAELQAIRDQAADRMSFLRLAETLTAFLQRLRQSAETLDICDRQRIARLLVKEVLVDDDTITIRHSIPAQPTTPPTGSEPPSSNGNAPSSDRSYLLRSESNDSYLRYLVDAGVAVQRTYGFVLDGGLVERWTEWVLADAQRRAVFDHAVKVATWIIGQVPDDERRGLTIKGWQATASDAGPSYFDLLNDADTQADISAKLGLIQTLFRGSRVNVEDLLHLPISQEIVRRLDSIAIKEAERKAAAAKSAEDARRGRYDEIGAEAAKLFGGSELEWLKIPNERLEGRTPLEAAARGVHGLAMAKEILHQIERQRHTEFEHAAEIQRHRDRLTRDAQTRLRSAAHSFLRDRSEDTDNLPPIIYCKDEKTYRVALKALGKWELFLKAQAIPF
;
A
#
# COMPACT_ATOMS: atom_id res chain seq x y z
N MET A 1 58.92 44.58 7.13
CA MET A 1 59.58 43.31 7.50
C MET A 1 58.52 42.22 7.51
N LYS A 2 58.77 41.08 6.88
CA LYS A 2 57.87 39.93 6.98
C LYS A 2 57.94 39.39 8.42
N ILE A 3 56.80 39.11 9.00
CA ILE A 3 56.70 38.54 10.34
C ILE A 3 56.94 37.03 10.24
N ALA A 4 57.91 36.50 10.99
CA ALA A 4 58.25 35.09 10.95
C ALA A 4 58.26 34.43 12.34
N ALA A 5 57.99 33.13 12.37
CA ALA A 5 58.22 32.26 13.52
C ALA A 5 59.34 31.26 13.23
N ILE A 6 60.09 30.89 14.27
CA ILE A 6 61.17 29.90 14.20
C ILE A 6 60.69 28.61 14.85
N TYR A 7 60.95 27.47 14.21
CA TYR A 7 60.65 26.16 14.78
C TYR A 7 61.89 25.24 14.79
N ALA A 8 62.28 24.79 15.99
CA ALA A 8 63.41 23.89 16.21
C ALA A 8 63.02 22.63 17.02
N ARG A 9 63.66 21.49 16.76
CA ARG A 9 63.30 20.19 17.37
C ARG A 9 64.48 19.23 17.55
N VAL A 10 64.51 18.50 18.67
CA VAL A 10 65.42 17.37 18.97
C VAL A 10 64.68 16.17 19.59
N SER A 11 65.18 14.94 19.41
CA SER A 11 64.40 13.70 19.66
C SER A 11 65.02 12.67 20.63
N SER A 12 65.99 13.04 21.48
CA SER A 12 66.49 12.13 22.53
C SER A 12 67.28 12.86 23.62
N ASP A 13 67.27 12.31 24.84
CA ASP A 13 68.02 12.82 26.01
C ASP A 13 69.54 12.85 25.83
N GLN A 14 70.11 12.01 24.96
CA GLN A 14 71.55 11.99 24.66
C GLN A 14 72.05 13.21 23.86
N GLN A 15 71.13 14.01 23.30
CA GLN A 15 71.45 15.24 22.54
C GLN A 15 71.31 16.52 23.38
N LYS A 16 70.92 16.39 24.66
CA LYS A 16 70.89 17.50 25.62
C LYS A 16 72.29 17.95 26.06
N GLU A 17 73.29 17.07 25.98
CA GLU A 17 74.68 17.38 26.36
C GLU A 17 75.45 18.17 25.28
N GLU A 18 74.96 18.27 24.04
CA GLU A 18 75.69 18.87 22.90
C GLU A 18 75.13 20.23 22.39
N ASN A 19 74.18 20.89 23.07
CA ASN A 19 73.63 22.20 22.66
C ASN A 19 73.10 22.26 21.20
N THR A 20 72.59 21.15 20.65
CA THR A 20 72.22 21.04 19.23
C THR A 20 70.90 21.74 18.85
N ILE A 21 70.00 21.99 19.80
CA ILE A 21 68.79 22.81 19.55
C ILE A 21 69.13 24.30 19.55
N ALA A 22 69.94 24.75 20.53
CA ALA A 22 70.44 26.12 20.58
C ALA A 22 71.24 26.50 19.33
N SER A 23 72.02 25.56 18.77
CA SER A 23 72.71 25.76 17.49
C SER A 23 71.75 25.93 16.30
N GLN A 24 70.64 25.18 16.26
CA GLN A 24 69.61 25.34 15.23
C GLN A 24 68.89 26.68 15.36
N THR A 25 68.49 27.03 16.58
CA THR A 25 67.82 28.30 16.88
C THR A 25 68.73 29.48 16.56
N ALA A 26 70.01 29.43 16.93
CA ALA A 26 70.99 30.46 16.59
C ALA A 26 71.14 30.63 15.08
N ALA A 27 71.27 29.53 14.32
CA ALA A 27 71.35 29.58 12.87
C ALA A 27 70.08 30.16 12.22
N LEU A 28 68.91 29.86 12.77
CA LEU A 28 67.62 30.38 12.30
C LEU A 28 67.44 31.86 12.62
N VAL A 29 67.91 32.32 13.79
CA VAL A 29 67.89 33.73 14.19
C VAL A 29 68.88 34.56 13.37
N GLU A 30 70.08 34.03 13.12
CA GLU A 30 71.08 34.65 12.23
C GLU A 30 70.50 34.83 10.82
N PHE A 31 69.94 33.75 10.26
CA PHE A 31 69.29 33.77 8.95
C PHE A 31 68.10 34.75 8.89
N ALA A 32 67.29 34.81 9.96
CA ALA A 32 66.19 35.76 10.06
C ALA A 32 66.67 37.21 10.01
N ARG A 33 67.78 37.52 10.70
CA ARG A 33 68.40 38.86 10.68
C ARG A 33 68.98 39.21 9.31
N GLU A 34 69.71 38.28 8.68
CA GLU A 34 70.31 38.49 7.35
C GLU A 34 69.25 38.74 6.27
N GLN A 35 68.12 38.03 6.32
CA GLN A 35 67.04 38.13 5.34
C GLN A 35 65.97 39.18 5.69
N GLY A 36 66.13 39.92 6.80
CA GLY A 36 65.23 41.01 7.20
C GLY A 36 63.85 40.56 7.70
N PHE A 37 63.75 39.36 8.29
CA PHE A 37 62.55 38.89 8.99
C PHE A 37 62.48 39.45 10.41
N SER A 38 61.26 39.79 10.86
CA SER A 38 61.00 40.18 12.25
C SER A 38 60.47 38.96 13.01
N VAL A 39 61.23 38.50 14.00
CA VAL A 39 60.90 37.36 14.85
C VAL A 39 60.89 37.82 16.32
N PRO A 40 59.71 38.01 16.94
CA PRO A 40 59.60 38.19 18.38
C PRO A 40 60.13 36.98 19.14
N ASP A 41 60.75 37.20 20.30
CA ASP A 41 61.31 36.12 21.13
C ASP A 41 60.23 35.07 21.52
N GLU A 42 58.98 35.48 21.64
CA GLU A 42 57.82 34.63 21.92
C GLU A 42 57.38 33.69 20.77
N TRP A 43 57.91 33.90 19.57
CA TRP A 43 57.66 33.09 18.36
C TRP A 43 58.88 32.25 17.95
N VAL A 44 59.87 32.15 18.83
CA VAL A 44 60.89 31.10 18.81
C VAL A 44 60.33 29.89 19.54
N ILE A 45 59.92 28.86 18.78
CA ILE A 45 59.22 27.70 19.31
C ILE A 45 60.11 26.46 19.24
N GLU A 46 60.36 25.85 20.40
CA GLU A 46 61.27 24.72 20.55
C GLU A 46 60.51 23.50 21.10
N ASP A 47 60.65 22.36 20.41
CA ASP A 47 60.11 21.06 20.86
C ASP A 47 61.26 20.13 21.28
N GLU A 48 61.51 20.06 22.59
CA GLU A 48 62.51 19.17 23.18
C GLU A 48 61.94 17.80 23.55
N GLY A 49 62.60 16.72 23.14
CA GLY A 49 62.21 15.35 23.52
C GLY A 49 61.03 14.78 22.72
N PHE A 50 60.53 15.50 21.72
CA PHE A 50 59.42 15.05 20.89
C PHE A 50 59.87 14.35 19.59
N SER A 51 59.29 13.18 19.33
CA SER A 51 59.56 12.39 18.12
C SER A 51 58.99 13.05 16.87
N GLY A 52 59.83 13.27 15.86
CA GLY A 52 59.42 13.76 14.54
C GLY A 52 58.55 12.78 13.75
N ALA A 53 58.23 11.59 14.29
CA ALA A 53 57.26 10.66 13.70
C ALA A 53 55.81 10.91 14.17
N SER A 54 55.59 11.89 15.06
CA SER A 54 54.28 12.30 15.60
C SER A 54 53.89 13.70 15.10
N LEU A 55 52.58 13.94 14.94
CA LEU A 55 52.03 15.29 14.72
C LEU A 55 51.52 15.95 16.01
N LEU A 56 51.37 15.18 17.09
CA LEU A 56 50.95 15.67 18.40
C LEU A 56 52.19 16.16 19.14
N ARG A 57 52.45 17.47 19.09
CA ARG A 57 53.62 18.13 19.67
C ARG A 57 53.23 19.55 20.12
N PRO A 58 53.48 19.94 21.39
CA PRO A 58 53.04 21.23 21.92
C PRO A 58 53.56 22.44 21.13
N GLY A 59 54.84 22.45 20.74
CA GLY A 59 55.43 23.53 19.95
C GLY A 59 54.91 23.57 18.52
N LEU A 60 54.78 22.41 17.86
CA LEU A 60 54.18 22.36 16.53
C LEU A 60 52.71 22.79 16.53
N GLU A 61 51.93 22.44 17.56
CA GLU A 61 50.53 22.89 17.70
C GLU A 61 50.48 24.40 17.86
N ARG A 62 51.32 24.99 18.72
CA ARG A 62 51.43 26.44 18.86
C ARG A 62 51.80 27.13 17.54
N LEU A 63 52.72 26.55 16.76
CA LEU A 63 53.09 27.09 15.45
C LEU A 63 51.92 27.06 14.45
N ARG A 64 51.10 26.01 14.49
CA ARG A 64 49.91 25.88 13.64
C ARG A 64 48.81 26.84 14.04
N ASP A 65 48.63 27.09 15.34
CA ASP A 65 47.68 28.09 15.85
C ASP A 65 48.09 29.50 15.40
N LEU A 66 49.38 29.87 15.52
CA LEU A 66 49.90 31.16 15.02
C LEU A 66 49.65 31.35 13.51
N ALA A 67 49.82 30.28 12.72
CA ALA A 67 49.54 30.30 11.29
C ALA A 67 48.03 30.43 11.00
N ALA A 68 47.19 29.67 11.70
CA ALA A 68 45.74 29.69 11.52
C ALA A 68 45.10 31.04 11.93
N GLU A 69 45.65 31.68 12.95
CA GLU A 69 45.26 33.01 13.43
C GLU A 69 45.81 34.15 12.55
N GLY A 70 46.67 33.83 11.57
CA GLY A 70 47.24 34.80 10.63
C GLY A 70 48.27 35.74 11.27
N GLN A 71 48.85 35.35 12.42
CA GLN A 71 49.83 36.18 13.15
C GLN A 71 51.21 36.17 12.50
N ILE A 72 51.50 35.15 11.68
CA ILE A 72 52.80 34.97 11.01
C ILE A 72 52.62 34.87 9.50
N GLN A 73 53.65 35.29 8.75
CA GLN A 73 53.69 35.23 7.29
C GLN A 73 54.71 34.20 6.79
N THR A 74 55.68 33.84 7.64
CA THR A 74 56.76 32.92 7.29
C THR A 74 57.11 32.02 8.48
N VAL A 75 57.41 30.75 8.21
CA VAL A 75 57.95 29.81 9.19
C VAL A 75 59.36 29.40 8.76
N LEU A 76 60.33 29.61 9.65
CA LEU A 76 61.73 29.27 9.44
C LEU A 76 62.07 27.96 10.15
N ILE A 77 62.57 26.99 9.40
CA ILE A 77 62.96 25.68 9.91
C ILE A 77 64.34 25.32 9.37
N HIS A 78 65.20 24.71 10.20
CA HIS A 78 66.57 24.42 9.79
C HIS A 78 66.65 23.40 8.63
N ALA A 79 65.88 22.31 8.69
CA ALA A 79 65.83 21.28 7.65
C ALA A 79 64.49 20.49 7.68
N PRO A 80 64.05 19.84 6.59
CA PRO A 80 62.75 19.15 6.53
C PRO A 80 62.53 18.07 7.59
N ASP A 81 63.59 17.34 7.98
CA ASP A 81 63.56 16.32 9.04
C ASP A 81 63.29 16.90 10.44
N ARG A 82 63.50 18.21 10.61
CA ARG A 82 63.19 18.96 11.84
C ARG A 82 61.71 19.27 11.97
N LEU A 83 61.02 19.52 10.85
CA LEU A 83 59.56 19.61 10.81
C LEU A 83 58.89 18.25 11.08
N SER A 84 59.38 17.19 10.44
CA SER A 84 58.92 15.81 10.66
C SER A 84 59.93 14.80 10.09
N ARG A 85 60.10 13.63 10.69
CA ARG A 85 60.89 12.53 10.12
C ARG A 85 60.16 11.79 8.98
N LYS A 86 58.83 11.87 8.96
CA LYS A 86 58.01 11.30 7.90
C LYS A 86 57.75 12.35 6.83
N TYR A 87 58.21 12.09 5.61
CA TYR A 87 58.04 12.98 4.47
C TYR A 87 56.57 13.35 4.22
N ALA A 88 55.64 12.39 4.34
CA ALA A 88 54.20 12.64 4.20
C ALA A 88 53.65 13.72 5.17
N TYR A 89 54.21 13.82 6.39
CA TYR A 89 53.82 14.84 7.34
C TYR A 89 54.49 16.19 7.08
N GLN A 90 55.70 16.20 6.48
CA GLN A 90 56.34 17.44 6.03
C GLN A 90 55.47 18.11 4.98
N VAL A 91 55.02 17.35 3.97
CA VAL A 91 54.14 17.85 2.90
C VAL A 91 52.81 18.35 3.45
N LEU A 92 52.19 17.59 4.37
CA LEU A 92 50.93 17.98 5.00
C LEU A 92 51.03 19.31 5.74
N LEU A 93 52.09 19.50 6.52
CA LEU A 93 52.31 20.72 7.30
C LEU A 93 52.65 21.92 6.40
N THR A 94 53.48 21.74 5.37
CA THR A 94 53.80 22.81 4.41
C THR A 94 52.56 23.27 3.64
N GLU A 95 51.70 22.34 3.19
CA GLU A 95 50.45 22.66 2.50
C GLU A 95 49.43 23.33 3.44
N GLU A 96 49.38 22.90 4.69
CA GLU A 96 48.56 23.53 5.73
C GLU A 96 48.97 24.98 5.96
N PHE A 97 50.26 25.25 6.13
CA PHE A 97 50.79 26.62 6.26
C PHE A 97 50.52 27.46 5.01
N ALA A 98 50.74 26.91 3.81
CA ALA A 98 50.47 27.60 2.55
C ALA A 98 48.98 27.99 2.39
N ARG A 99 48.05 27.12 2.82
CA ARG A 99 46.61 27.42 2.84
C ARG A 99 46.24 28.58 3.76
N HIS A 100 47.01 28.79 4.82
CA HIS A 100 46.89 29.95 5.71
C HIS A 100 47.69 31.18 5.23
N GLY A 101 48.28 31.12 4.03
CA GLY A 101 49.09 32.21 3.48
C GLY A 101 50.49 32.32 4.09
N VAL A 102 50.95 31.27 4.78
CA VAL A 102 52.23 31.23 5.49
C VAL A 102 53.27 30.47 4.67
N GLU A 103 54.38 31.14 4.34
CA GLU A 103 55.49 30.57 3.57
C GLU A 103 56.41 29.75 4.47
N THR A 104 56.71 28.50 4.10
CA THR A 104 57.64 27.63 4.85
C THR A 104 59.02 27.63 4.21
N ILE A 105 60.05 28.06 4.93
CA ILE A 105 61.43 28.12 4.44
C ILE A 105 62.31 27.14 5.21
N PHE A 106 62.98 26.27 4.46
CA PHE A 106 64.02 25.38 4.98
C PHE A 106 65.40 25.94 4.64
N ILE A 107 66.26 26.15 5.64
CA ILE A 107 67.64 26.61 5.41
C ILE A 107 68.45 25.57 4.63
N LYS A 108 68.20 24.27 4.85
CA LYS A 108 68.80 23.16 4.09
C LYS A 108 67.73 22.40 3.29
N ALA A 109 67.52 22.77 2.03
CA ALA A 109 66.58 22.10 1.12
C ALA A 109 67.30 21.15 0.13
N PRO A 110 66.76 19.95 -0.15
CA PRO A 110 67.19 19.13 -1.29
C PRO A 110 66.59 19.64 -2.62
N HIS A 111 67.32 19.48 -3.73
CA HIS A 111 66.95 19.98 -5.07
C HIS A 111 65.84 19.13 -5.74
N ALA A 112 64.94 19.78 -6.48
CA ALA A 112 63.76 19.17 -7.13
C ALA A 112 64.04 18.67 -8.56
N GLY A 113 63.44 17.52 -8.93
CA GLY A 113 63.56 16.90 -10.27
C GLY A 113 63.65 15.36 -10.29
N THR A 114 63.43 14.68 -9.17
CA THR A 114 63.77 13.25 -8.96
C THR A 114 62.52 12.38 -8.73
N PRO A 115 62.61 11.03 -8.71
CA PRO A 115 61.47 10.09 -8.47
C PRO A 115 60.56 10.42 -7.27
N GLU A 116 61.05 11.24 -6.35
CA GLU A 116 60.37 11.86 -5.23
C GLU A 116 59.16 12.72 -5.66
N ASP A 117 59.18 13.38 -6.82
CA ASP A 117 58.06 14.18 -7.35
C ASP A 117 56.92 13.28 -7.88
N GLN A 118 57.25 12.09 -8.39
CA GLN A 118 56.25 11.10 -8.82
C GLN A 118 55.63 10.40 -7.60
N LEU A 119 56.43 10.18 -6.56
CA LEU A 119 55.99 9.72 -5.24
C LEU A 119 55.12 10.78 -4.53
N MET A 120 55.42 12.08 -4.72
CA MET A 120 54.62 13.21 -4.22
C MET A 120 53.17 13.17 -4.76
N LEU A 121 53.00 12.94 -6.06
CA LEU A 121 51.66 12.86 -6.68
C LEU A 121 50.85 11.67 -6.12
N GLN A 122 51.51 10.54 -5.86
CA GLN A 122 50.89 9.37 -5.23
C GLN A 122 50.50 9.63 -3.77
N PHE A 123 51.35 10.33 -3.01
CA PHE A 123 51.06 10.71 -1.62
C PHE A 123 49.92 11.73 -1.52
N GLN A 124 49.86 12.73 -2.42
CA GLN A 124 48.72 13.65 -2.49
C GLN A 124 47.41 12.90 -2.76
N GLY A 125 47.43 11.92 -3.66
CA GLY A 125 46.28 11.03 -3.88
C GLY A 125 45.88 10.23 -2.62
N MET A 126 46.86 9.69 -1.88
CA MET A 126 46.60 8.98 -0.63
C MET A 126 46.05 9.88 0.48
N ILE A 127 46.55 11.12 0.59
CA ILE A 127 46.08 12.10 1.58
C ILE A 127 44.64 12.53 1.25
N ALA A 128 44.33 12.79 -0.02
CA ALA A 128 42.99 13.11 -0.45
C ALA A 128 41.99 11.96 -0.14
N GLU A 129 42.39 10.70 -0.38
CA GLU A 129 41.56 9.55 -0.01
C GLU A 129 41.43 9.38 1.51
N TYR A 130 42.48 9.67 2.28
CA TYR A 130 42.45 9.62 3.75
C TYR A 130 41.55 10.69 4.36
N GLU A 131 41.66 11.95 3.91
CA GLU A 131 40.76 13.03 4.35
C GLU A 131 39.31 12.73 3.96
N ARG A 132 39.08 12.23 2.76
CA ARG A 132 37.77 11.78 2.31
C ARG A 132 37.21 10.67 3.20
N ALA A 133 38.03 9.69 3.58
CA ALA A 133 37.64 8.63 4.51
C ALA A 133 37.29 9.18 5.91
N GLN A 134 38.08 10.14 6.43
CA GLN A 134 37.78 10.80 7.70
C GLN A 134 36.51 11.65 7.65
N ILE A 135 36.28 12.42 6.58
CA ILE A 135 35.06 13.21 6.40
C ILE A 135 33.84 12.29 6.35
N LEU A 136 33.94 11.14 5.66
CA LEU A 136 32.90 10.12 5.63
C LEU A 136 32.65 9.52 7.02
N GLU A 137 33.70 9.22 7.79
CA GLU A 137 33.57 8.69 9.15
C GLU A 137 32.92 9.69 10.10
N ARG A 138 33.42 10.94 10.14
CA ARG A 138 32.86 12.03 10.95
C ARG A 138 31.41 12.32 10.58
N SER A 139 31.10 12.37 9.29
CA SER A 139 29.73 12.55 8.80
C SER A 139 28.81 11.40 9.20
N ARG A 140 29.29 10.15 9.13
CA ARG A 140 28.55 8.96 9.55
C ARG A 140 28.27 8.98 11.05
N ARG A 141 29.27 9.33 11.87
CA ARG A 141 29.14 9.46 13.33
C ARG A 141 28.12 10.56 13.69
N GLY A 142 28.25 11.73 13.08
CA GLY A 142 27.33 12.86 13.29
C GLY A 142 25.89 12.54 12.86
N LYS A 143 25.69 11.86 11.73
CA LYS A 143 24.35 11.38 11.31
C LYS A 143 23.77 10.35 12.27
N ARG A 144 24.59 9.41 12.77
CA ARG A 144 24.14 8.39 13.73
C ARG A 144 23.74 9.02 15.07
N HIS A 145 24.49 10.01 15.55
CA HIS A 145 24.16 10.73 16.78
C HIS A 145 22.82 11.49 16.65
N ARG A 146 22.65 12.27 15.57
CA ARG A 146 21.39 12.97 15.30
C ARG A 146 20.19 12.04 15.14
N ALA A 147 20.38 10.87 14.49
CA ALA A 147 19.34 9.87 14.39
C ALA A 147 18.89 9.35 15.77
N LYS A 148 19.84 9.08 16.68
CA LYS A 148 19.54 8.66 18.05
C LYS A 148 18.87 9.76 18.87
N ALA A 149 19.15 11.02 18.57
CA ALA A 149 18.47 12.18 19.15
C ALA A 149 17.05 12.42 18.59
N GLY A 150 16.56 11.56 17.69
CA GLY A 150 15.23 11.69 17.10
C GLY A 150 15.14 12.73 15.98
N GLU A 151 16.27 13.22 15.44
CA GLU A 151 16.23 14.19 14.36
C GLU A 151 15.99 13.53 13.00
N VAL A 152 14.89 13.91 12.34
CA VAL A 152 14.54 13.45 10.99
C VAL A 152 15.50 13.99 9.91
N SER A 153 16.34 14.97 10.25
CA SER A 153 17.30 15.63 9.36
C SER A 153 18.29 14.69 8.65
N VAL A 154 18.46 13.47 9.20
CA VAL A 154 19.37 12.43 8.70
C VAL A 154 18.83 11.67 7.47
N LEU A 155 17.52 11.74 7.20
CA LEU A 155 16.85 10.96 6.16
C LEU A 155 16.79 11.65 4.79
N GLY A 156 17.13 12.95 4.73
CA GLY A 156 17.30 13.70 3.47
C GLY A 156 16.01 13.99 2.67
N GLY A 157 14.86 13.47 3.10
CA GLY A 157 13.55 13.74 2.51
C GLY A 157 12.46 12.88 3.15
N ALA A 158 11.20 13.30 2.96
CA ALA A 158 10.05 12.59 3.50
C ALA A 158 9.52 11.51 2.54
N PRO A 159 8.77 10.50 3.01
CA PRO A 159 7.95 9.61 2.18
C PRO A 159 6.71 10.32 1.61
N TYR A 160 6.07 9.74 0.58
CA TYR A 160 4.79 10.22 0.03
C TYR A 160 3.71 10.26 1.13
N GLY A 161 2.89 11.31 1.22
CA GLY A 161 1.97 11.53 2.35
C GLY A 161 2.49 12.53 3.40
N TYR A 162 3.79 12.87 3.33
CA TYR A 162 4.45 13.79 4.24
C TYR A 162 5.25 14.85 3.51
N ARG A 163 5.19 16.10 3.97
CA ARG A 163 6.07 17.19 3.55
C ARG A 163 7.29 17.25 4.46
N TYR A 164 8.48 17.34 3.87
CA TYR A 164 9.71 17.51 4.63
C TYR A 164 9.97 18.99 4.89
N ILE A 165 9.91 19.39 6.16
CA ILE A 165 10.29 20.74 6.58
C ILE A 165 11.75 20.71 7.01
N ARG A 166 12.59 21.52 6.33
CA ARG A 166 14.02 21.62 6.63
C ARG A 166 14.23 22.25 8.01
N LYS A 167 15.38 21.95 8.61
CA LYS A 167 15.81 22.57 9.88
C LYS A 167 15.94 24.08 9.68
N THR A 168 15.32 24.86 10.56
CA THR A 168 15.55 26.29 10.72
C THR A 168 16.30 26.54 12.03
N PRO A 169 16.81 27.76 12.30
CA PRO A 169 17.44 28.08 13.58
C PRO A 169 16.52 27.84 14.78
N GLU A 170 15.20 28.10 14.65
CA GLU A 170 14.25 27.90 15.74
C GLU A 170 13.64 26.50 15.81
N MET A 171 13.60 25.74 14.70
CA MET A 171 12.84 24.48 14.63
C MET A 171 13.65 23.33 14.00
N PRO A 172 13.64 22.13 14.62
CA PRO A 172 14.24 20.95 14.03
C PRO A 172 13.50 20.50 12.76
N ALA A 173 14.20 19.79 11.89
CA ALA A 173 13.59 19.20 10.70
C ALA A 173 12.52 18.18 11.10
N ARG A 174 11.34 18.25 10.47
CA ARG A 174 10.18 17.39 10.80
C ARG A 174 9.40 16.98 9.57
N TYR A 175 8.56 15.96 9.74
CA TYR A 175 7.55 15.59 8.76
C TYR A 175 6.21 16.23 9.12
N GLU A 176 5.64 16.94 8.17
CA GLU A 176 4.28 17.48 8.25
C GLU A 176 3.35 16.65 7.37
N ILE A 177 2.13 16.39 7.81
CA ILE A 177 1.18 15.59 7.04
C ILE A 177 0.64 16.43 5.87
N ASP A 178 0.79 15.91 4.65
CA ASP A 178 0.09 16.48 3.50
C ASP A 178 -1.26 15.77 3.36
N ALA A 179 -2.36 16.46 3.69
CA ALA A 179 -3.70 15.85 3.73
C ALA A 179 -4.10 15.19 2.40
N THR A 180 -3.69 15.74 1.26
CA THR A 180 -4.03 15.22 -0.07
C THR A 180 -3.29 13.92 -0.37
N GLU A 181 -1.96 13.90 -0.18
CA GLU A 181 -1.16 12.69 -0.36
C GLU A 181 -1.48 11.63 0.72
N ALA A 182 -1.78 12.06 1.95
CA ALA A 182 -2.11 11.16 3.06
C ALA A 182 -3.43 10.40 2.84
N ALA A 183 -4.42 11.03 2.21
CA ALA A 183 -5.66 10.34 1.81
C ALA A 183 -5.37 9.16 0.86
N VAL A 184 -4.45 9.34 -0.08
CA VAL A 184 -4.02 8.27 -1.00
C VAL A 184 -3.26 7.17 -0.25
N VAL A 185 -2.42 7.51 0.72
CA VAL A 185 -1.74 6.50 1.57
C VAL A 185 -2.77 5.66 2.32
N ARG A 186 -3.73 6.30 3.00
CA ARG A 186 -4.79 5.59 3.74
C ARG A 186 -5.61 4.70 2.82
N LEU A 187 -5.98 5.20 1.64
CA LEU A 187 -6.65 4.42 0.60
C LEU A 187 -5.83 3.18 0.19
N ILE A 188 -4.51 3.31 0.00
CA ILE A 188 -3.66 2.17 -0.36
C ILE A 188 -3.69 1.09 0.73
N PHE A 189 -3.55 1.49 1.99
CA PHE A 189 -3.61 0.55 3.12
C PHE A 189 -4.99 -0.09 3.25
N ASP A 190 -6.06 0.68 3.15
CA ASP A 190 -7.44 0.21 3.19
C ASP A 190 -7.73 -0.79 2.06
N LYS A 191 -7.45 -0.43 0.81
CA LYS A 191 -7.61 -1.32 -0.35
C LYS A 191 -6.78 -2.61 -0.26
N TYR A 192 -5.60 -2.56 0.36
CA TYR A 192 -4.75 -3.72 0.54
C TYR A 192 -5.17 -4.62 1.71
N THR A 193 -5.67 -4.03 2.81
CA THR A 193 -5.94 -4.74 4.07
C THR A 193 -7.42 -5.08 4.29
N VAL A 194 -8.34 -4.22 3.88
CA VAL A 194 -9.79 -4.47 4.00
C VAL A 194 -10.27 -5.21 2.76
N GLU A 195 -10.04 -4.65 1.57
CA GLU A 195 -10.52 -5.23 0.31
C GLU A 195 -9.63 -6.33 -0.27
N GLY A 196 -8.41 -6.49 0.26
CA GLY A 196 -7.49 -7.56 -0.17
C GLY A 196 -6.99 -7.43 -1.61
N LEU A 197 -7.00 -6.23 -2.20
CA LEU A 197 -6.55 -6.01 -3.57
C LEU A 197 -5.04 -6.27 -3.72
N SER A 198 -4.64 -6.88 -4.84
CA SER A 198 -3.21 -7.05 -5.14
C SER A 198 -2.52 -5.70 -5.38
N ILE A 199 -1.21 -5.61 -5.11
CA ILE A 199 -0.39 -4.42 -5.40
C ILE A 199 -0.53 -3.98 -6.87
N GLY A 200 -0.70 -4.93 -7.78
CA GLY A 200 -0.92 -4.65 -9.20
C GLY A 200 -2.30 -4.03 -9.49
N ALA A 201 -3.34 -4.47 -8.79
CA ALA A 201 -4.69 -3.91 -8.86
C ALA A 201 -4.72 -2.50 -8.23
N ILE A 202 -4.08 -2.30 -7.08
CA ILE A 202 -3.96 -0.99 -6.44
C ILE A 202 -3.21 -0.01 -7.35
N ALA A 203 -2.09 -0.41 -7.93
CA ALA A 203 -1.36 0.45 -8.87
C ALA A 203 -2.21 0.81 -10.11
N ARG A 204 -3.13 -0.07 -10.53
CA ARG A 204 -4.07 0.20 -11.64
C ARG A 204 -5.17 1.17 -11.21
N LEU A 205 -5.79 0.94 -10.05
CA LEU A 205 -6.76 1.85 -9.44
C LEU A 205 -6.18 3.27 -9.31
N LEU A 206 -4.94 3.39 -8.82
CA LEU A 206 -4.26 4.69 -8.72
C LEU A 206 -3.97 5.31 -10.09
N ARG A 207 -3.76 4.51 -11.15
CA ARG A 207 -3.63 5.06 -12.51
C ARG A 207 -4.96 5.59 -13.05
N GLU A 208 -6.07 4.93 -12.73
CA GLU A 208 -7.42 5.32 -13.14
C GLU A 208 -7.91 6.56 -12.39
N MET A 209 -7.66 6.63 -11.07
CA MET A 209 -7.97 7.80 -10.25
C MET A 209 -7.04 9.00 -10.51
N ALA A 210 -5.85 8.75 -11.06
CA ALA A 210 -4.83 9.74 -11.40
C ALA A 210 -4.43 10.75 -10.30
N PRO A 211 -4.23 10.36 -9.01
CA PRO A 211 -3.67 11.28 -8.03
C PRO A 211 -2.21 11.60 -8.36
N PRO A 212 -1.75 12.85 -8.13
CA PRO A 212 -0.41 13.29 -8.51
C PRO A 212 0.67 12.50 -7.75
N THR A 213 1.63 11.95 -8.49
CA THR A 213 2.85 11.38 -7.88
C THR A 213 3.76 12.51 -7.39
N ARG A 214 4.64 12.24 -6.41
CA ARG A 214 5.53 13.27 -5.83
C ARG A 214 6.39 14.02 -6.86
N LYS A 215 6.84 13.31 -7.90
CA LYS A 215 7.62 13.91 -8.99
C LYS A 215 6.75 14.53 -10.09
N ARG A 216 5.42 14.43 -9.99
CA ARG A 216 4.41 14.96 -10.93
C ARG A 216 4.58 14.55 -12.40
N VAL A 217 5.38 13.51 -12.67
CA VAL A 217 5.84 13.15 -14.03
C VAL A 217 5.62 11.66 -14.34
N THR A 218 5.37 10.81 -13.35
CA THR A 218 5.36 9.34 -13.52
C THR A 218 4.03 8.69 -13.15
N ARG A 219 3.70 7.60 -13.83
CA ARG A 219 2.58 6.69 -13.53
C ARG A 219 2.86 5.94 -12.23
N TRP A 220 1.81 5.58 -11.49
CA TRP A 220 1.94 4.73 -10.31
C TRP A 220 2.45 3.33 -10.65
N GLU A 221 3.65 3.02 -10.15
CA GLU A 221 4.29 1.72 -10.32
C GLU A 221 4.05 0.79 -9.12
N ARG A 222 4.12 -0.53 -9.38
CA ARG A 222 3.99 -1.56 -8.34
C ARG A 222 5.10 -1.47 -7.29
N SER A 223 6.30 -1.06 -7.72
CA SER A 223 7.48 -0.86 -6.86
C SER A 223 7.25 0.20 -5.78
N VAL A 224 6.58 1.30 -6.15
CA VAL A 224 6.26 2.41 -5.25
C VAL A 224 5.27 1.96 -4.19
N VAL A 225 4.14 1.36 -4.60
CA VAL A 225 3.12 0.84 -3.67
C VAL A 225 3.71 -0.23 -2.73
N TRP A 226 4.53 -1.14 -3.27
CA TRP A 226 5.24 -2.14 -2.46
C TRP A 226 6.18 -1.49 -1.43
N GLY A 227 6.93 -0.45 -1.82
CA GLY A 227 7.79 0.31 -0.91
C GLY A 227 6.99 1.05 0.17
N MET A 228 5.80 1.56 -0.16
CA MET A 228 4.94 2.26 0.79
C MET A 228 4.41 1.33 1.88
N LEU A 229 3.87 0.16 1.51
CA LEU A 229 3.33 -0.82 2.45
C LEU A 229 4.39 -1.35 3.46
N ARG A 230 5.68 -1.22 3.15
CA ARG A 230 6.79 -1.63 4.02
C ARG A 230 7.39 -0.49 4.85
N ASN A 231 6.98 0.75 4.63
CA ASN A 231 7.66 1.89 5.24
C ASN A 231 7.09 2.17 6.65
N PRO A 232 7.86 1.95 7.73
CA PRO A 232 7.36 2.15 9.10
C PRO A 232 7.02 3.60 9.43
N ALA A 233 7.44 4.57 8.59
CA ALA A 233 7.06 5.96 8.76
C ALA A 233 5.54 6.14 8.83
N TYR A 234 4.78 5.33 8.09
CA TYR A 234 3.31 5.43 8.06
C TYR A 234 2.62 5.02 9.35
N LYS A 235 3.24 4.14 10.17
CA LYS A 235 2.77 3.82 11.52
C LYS A 235 3.32 4.77 12.60
N GLY A 236 4.04 5.81 12.19
CA GLY A 236 4.60 6.81 13.09
C GLY A 236 6.08 6.65 13.42
N THR A 237 6.82 5.77 12.72
CA THR A 237 8.23 5.50 13.03
C THR A 237 9.12 5.52 11.79
N ALA A 238 9.78 6.65 11.53
CA ALA A 238 10.83 6.69 10.52
C ALA A 238 12.07 5.93 11.02
N CYS A 239 12.91 5.41 10.12
CA CYS A 239 14.01 4.53 10.51
C CYS A 239 15.28 4.86 9.71
N PHE A 240 16.39 5.05 10.41
CA PHE A 240 17.72 5.29 9.86
C PHE A 240 18.60 4.03 9.96
N ASN A 241 19.69 3.98 9.18
CA ASN A 241 20.65 2.85 9.16
C ASN A 241 20.01 1.49 8.78
N LYS A 242 19.04 1.48 7.86
CA LYS A 242 18.37 0.26 7.38
C LYS A 242 19.23 -0.61 6.47
N THR A 243 20.15 0.00 5.72
CA THR A 243 20.89 -0.68 4.65
C THR A 243 22.41 -0.47 4.77
N LYS A 244 23.17 -1.48 4.37
CA LYS A 244 24.63 -1.40 4.15
C LYS A 244 24.96 -1.72 2.71
N VAL A 245 25.88 -0.99 2.11
CA VAL A 245 26.45 -1.37 0.82
C VAL A 245 27.50 -2.45 1.09
N GLY A 246 27.45 -3.55 0.34
CA GLY A 246 28.40 -4.64 0.44
C GLY A 246 28.52 -5.42 -0.86
N PRO A 247 29.41 -6.41 -0.93
CA PRO A 247 29.56 -7.24 -2.12
C PRO A 247 28.25 -7.97 -2.43
N ARG A 248 27.98 -8.18 -3.71
CA ARG A 248 26.76 -8.87 -4.15
C ARG A 248 26.80 -10.35 -3.73
N GLN A 249 25.95 -10.74 -2.78
CA GLN A 249 25.90 -12.11 -2.24
C GLN A 249 25.39 -13.17 -3.25
N LYS A 250 24.70 -12.79 -4.33
CA LYS A 250 24.19 -13.74 -5.34
C LYS A 250 24.94 -13.62 -6.66
N VAL A 251 25.94 -14.49 -6.83
CA VAL A 251 26.44 -14.88 -8.16
C VAL A 251 25.41 -15.86 -8.75
N THR A 252 24.68 -15.43 -9.79
CA THR A 252 23.66 -16.26 -10.43
C THR A 252 24.30 -17.53 -11.02
N LYS A 253 23.58 -18.67 -11.05
CA LYS A 253 24.10 -19.96 -11.59
C LYS A 253 24.67 -19.82 -13.02
N PRO A 254 24.05 -19.07 -13.95
CA PRO A 254 24.65 -18.82 -15.27
C PRO A 254 25.98 -18.07 -15.22
N PHE A 255 26.17 -17.21 -14.22
CA PHE A 255 27.40 -16.44 -14.03
C PHE A 255 28.51 -17.28 -13.37
N ARG A 256 28.16 -18.24 -12.51
CA ARG A 256 29.09 -19.25 -11.99
C ARG A 256 29.58 -20.20 -13.08
N LEU A 257 28.70 -20.55 -14.02
CA LEU A 257 29.00 -21.48 -15.12
C LEU A 257 29.72 -20.82 -16.30
N SER A 258 29.69 -19.49 -16.43
CA SER A 258 30.23 -18.80 -17.61
C SER A 258 31.74 -18.55 -17.57
N GLY A 259 32.42 -18.81 -16.45
CA GLY A 259 33.88 -18.62 -16.30
C GLY A 259 34.38 -17.19 -16.51
N ARG A 260 33.49 -16.21 -16.71
CA ARG A 260 33.88 -14.82 -16.97
C ARG A 260 34.30 -14.14 -15.67
N ALA A 261 35.51 -13.57 -15.66
CA ALA A 261 35.96 -12.69 -14.59
C ALA A 261 34.96 -11.53 -14.41
N VAL A 262 34.60 -11.24 -13.16
CA VAL A 262 33.77 -10.07 -12.84
C VAL A 262 34.63 -8.83 -13.10
N HIS A 263 34.38 -8.10 -14.18
CA HIS A 263 34.90 -6.74 -14.27
C HIS A 263 34.14 -5.86 -13.25
N GLY A 264 34.86 -5.48 -12.18
CA GLY A 264 34.44 -4.55 -11.13
C GLY A 264 33.78 -5.20 -9.90
N GLU A 265 34.08 -4.69 -8.71
CA GLU A 265 33.36 -5.03 -7.48
C GLU A 265 31.91 -4.53 -7.56
N LYS A 266 31.00 -5.37 -8.05
CA LYS A 266 29.58 -5.04 -8.09
C LYS A 266 29.03 -5.05 -6.65
N THR A 267 28.88 -3.86 -6.08
CA THR A 267 28.26 -3.65 -4.78
C THR A 267 26.73 -3.68 -4.88
N CYS A 268 26.05 -4.05 -3.79
CA CYS A 268 24.60 -3.86 -3.64
C CYS A 268 24.23 -3.48 -2.20
N ALA A 269 23.07 -2.85 -2.04
CA ALA A 269 22.51 -2.57 -0.73
C ALA A 269 21.90 -3.85 -0.12
N HIS A 270 22.27 -4.14 1.11
CA HIS A 270 21.75 -5.22 1.94
C HIS A 270 21.01 -4.60 3.13
N GLU A 271 19.85 -5.14 3.49
CA GLU A 271 19.18 -4.76 4.75
C GLU A 271 20.07 -5.18 5.95
N ARG A 272 20.18 -4.30 6.94
CA ARG A 272 20.83 -4.58 8.22
C ARG A 272 19.84 -5.31 9.16
N PRO A 273 20.34 -6.09 10.13
CA PRO A 273 19.52 -6.63 11.21
C PRO A 273 18.69 -5.53 11.88
N ARG A 274 17.48 -5.87 12.35
CA ARG A 274 16.49 -4.88 12.81
C ARG A 274 16.97 -4.14 14.04
N GLU A 275 17.81 -4.78 14.85
CA GLU A 275 18.41 -4.27 16.09
C GLU A 275 19.39 -3.11 15.82
N GLU A 276 19.93 -3.01 14.60
CA GLU A 276 20.80 -1.90 14.20
C GLU A 276 20.02 -0.68 13.70
N TRP A 277 18.69 -0.79 13.52
CA TRP A 277 17.88 0.30 12.98
C TRP A 277 17.65 1.34 14.07
N ILE A 278 17.74 2.61 13.69
CA ILE A 278 17.50 3.71 14.62
C ILE A 278 16.12 4.27 14.29
N GLU A 279 15.20 4.13 15.24
CA GLU A 279 13.81 4.56 15.11
C GLU A 279 13.65 6.03 15.51
N ILE A 280 12.91 6.78 14.70
CA ILE A 280 12.70 8.21 14.84
C ILE A 280 11.19 8.46 14.79
N PRO A 281 10.58 9.05 15.83
CA PRO A 281 9.14 9.27 15.88
C PRO A 281 8.70 10.30 14.84
N VAL A 282 7.61 10.01 14.13
CA VAL A 282 6.98 10.89 13.13
C VAL A 282 5.45 10.77 13.23
N PRO A 283 4.66 11.71 12.71
CA PRO A 283 3.20 11.60 12.75
C PRO A 283 2.69 10.35 12.02
N ALA A 284 1.82 9.55 12.62
CA ALA A 284 1.26 8.35 11.99
C ALA A 284 0.13 8.68 11.01
N LEU A 285 0.06 7.98 9.88
CA LEU A 285 -1.06 8.05 8.92
C LEU A 285 -2.02 6.87 9.03
N VAL A 286 -1.53 5.72 9.50
CA VAL A 286 -2.27 4.47 9.71
C VAL A 286 -1.99 3.92 11.11
N SER A 287 -2.91 3.13 11.66
CA SER A 287 -2.70 2.47 12.95
C SER A 287 -1.61 1.40 12.86
N GLU A 288 -1.03 1.06 14.01
CA GLU A 288 -0.06 -0.03 14.11
C GLU A 288 -0.67 -1.37 13.66
N GLU A 289 -1.94 -1.62 13.98
CA GLU A 289 -2.70 -2.80 13.58
C GLU A 289 -2.84 -2.93 12.05
N THR A 290 -3.28 -1.86 11.36
CA THR A 290 -3.39 -1.86 9.89
C THR A 290 -2.03 -2.09 9.23
N PHE A 291 -0.96 -1.51 9.79
CA PHE A 291 0.40 -1.72 9.28
C PHE A 291 0.89 -3.16 9.50
N ALA A 292 0.62 -3.74 10.67
CA ALA A 292 0.95 -5.13 10.98
C ALA A 292 0.22 -6.11 10.04
N LEU A 293 -1.08 -5.88 9.80
CA LEU A 293 -1.89 -6.67 8.88
C LEU A 293 -1.37 -6.58 7.43
N ALA A 294 -0.91 -5.41 7.00
CA ALA A 294 -0.26 -5.26 5.69
C ALA A 294 1.06 -6.04 5.61
N ALA A 295 1.86 -6.05 6.68
CA ALA A 295 3.11 -6.81 6.75
C ALA A 295 2.88 -8.33 6.71
N GLU A 296 1.88 -8.82 7.44
CA GLU A 296 1.44 -10.23 7.42
C GLU A 296 1.01 -10.64 6.00
N ARG A 297 0.12 -9.87 5.37
CA ARG A 297 -0.28 -10.10 3.97
C ARG A 297 0.90 -10.10 3.00
N LEU A 298 1.89 -9.23 3.18
CA LEU A 298 3.10 -9.23 2.35
C LEU A 298 3.92 -10.52 2.53
N ALA A 299 4.00 -11.04 3.75
CA ALA A 299 4.67 -12.31 4.04
C ALA A 299 3.91 -13.49 3.41
N ASP A 300 2.59 -13.51 3.53
CA ASP A 300 1.72 -14.53 2.91
C ASP A 300 1.79 -14.49 1.39
N ASN A 301 1.70 -13.30 0.79
CA ASN A 301 1.85 -13.13 -0.66
C ASN A 301 3.22 -13.59 -1.18
N LYS A 302 4.26 -13.52 -0.34
CA LYS A 302 5.58 -14.06 -0.66
C LYS A 302 5.62 -15.58 -0.52
N ARG A 303 5.01 -16.14 0.54
CA ARG A 303 4.92 -17.58 0.80
C ARG A 303 4.08 -18.31 -0.26
N PHE A 304 2.93 -17.73 -0.62
CA PHE A 304 1.93 -18.31 -1.52
C PHE A 304 1.98 -17.73 -2.94
N ALA A 305 3.14 -17.20 -3.35
CA ALA A 305 3.30 -16.51 -4.63
C ALA A 305 2.96 -17.41 -5.84
N PRO A 306 2.05 -17.01 -6.74
CA PRO A 306 1.60 -17.85 -7.85
C PRO A 306 2.53 -17.85 -9.08
N ARG A 307 3.64 -17.11 -9.07
CA ARG A 307 4.46 -16.76 -10.27
C ARG A 307 4.97 -17.93 -11.14
N ARG A 308 4.91 -19.17 -10.66
CA ARG A 308 5.29 -20.39 -11.40
C ARG A 308 4.22 -21.47 -11.37
N THR A 309 3.00 -21.10 -10.99
CA THR A 309 1.86 -22.01 -10.87
C THR A 309 1.06 -21.94 -12.16
N ILE A 310 1.09 -23.00 -12.95
CA ILE A 310 0.25 -23.14 -14.15
C ILE A 310 -1.12 -23.68 -13.74
N GLU A 311 -1.14 -24.74 -12.93
CA GLU A 311 -2.33 -25.31 -12.31
C GLU A 311 -2.16 -25.25 -10.78
N PRO A 312 -3.13 -24.69 -10.04
CA PRO A 312 -3.09 -24.65 -8.58
C PRO A 312 -3.28 -26.04 -7.98
N SER A 313 -2.79 -26.22 -6.76
CA SER A 313 -2.96 -27.44 -5.96
C SER A 313 -3.33 -27.06 -4.52
N LEU A 314 -4.06 -27.92 -3.81
CA LEU A 314 -4.70 -27.53 -2.55
C LEU A 314 -3.68 -27.07 -1.50
N VAL A 315 -2.67 -27.89 -1.23
CA VAL A 315 -1.71 -27.67 -0.13
C VAL A 315 -0.48 -26.87 -0.54
N GLN A 316 -0.55 -26.16 -1.68
CA GLN A 316 0.58 -25.39 -2.20
C GLN A 316 1.05 -24.30 -1.22
N GLY A 317 2.31 -24.44 -0.76
CA GLY A 317 2.96 -23.52 0.17
C GLY A 317 2.69 -23.82 1.65
N LEU A 318 1.95 -24.89 1.95
CA LEU A 318 1.65 -25.36 3.31
C LEU A 318 2.48 -26.57 3.72
N VAL A 319 3.05 -27.32 2.77
CA VAL A 319 3.71 -28.60 3.03
C VAL A 319 5.22 -28.45 3.30
N SER A 320 5.68 -29.02 4.40
CA SER A 320 7.08 -29.08 4.82
C SER A 320 7.48 -30.52 5.17
N CYS A 321 8.76 -30.85 4.97
CA CYS A 321 9.31 -32.16 5.27
C CYS A 321 9.66 -32.23 6.76
N LYS A 322 9.15 -33.22 7.48
CA LYS A 322 9.44 -33.41 8.92
C LYS A 322 10.92 -33.74 9.18
N LYS A 323 11.57 -34.49 8.28
CA LYS A 323 12.98 -34.91 8.41
C LYS A 323 13.98 -33.75 8.33
N CYS A 324 13.81 -32.84 7.37
CA CYS A 324 14.80 -31.78 7.09
C CYS A 324 14.26 -30.35 7.23
N GLY A 325 12.97 -30.18 7.50
CA GLY A 325 12.31 -28.87 7.63
C GLY A 325 12.13 -28.11 6.32
N TYR A 326 12.64 -28.60 5.18
CA TYR A 326 12.47 -27.93 3.89
C TYR A 326 11.06 -28.08 3.35
N ALA A 327 10.58 -27.05 2.65
CA ALA A 327 9.29 -27.08 1.95
C ALA A 327 9.27 -28.13 0.82
N LEU A 328 8.11 -28.75 0.62
CA LEU A 328 7.86 -29.61 -0.54
C LEU A 328 7.37 -28.74 -1.71
N TYR A 329 7.80 -29.07 -2.93
CA TYR A 329 7.38 -28.39 -4.16
C TYR A 329 6.72 -29.38 -5.12
N ARG A 330 5.77 -28.88 -5.93
CA ARG A 330 5.07 -29.69 -6.94
C ARG A 330 5.99 -30.00 -8.13
N THR A 331 6.06 -31.27 -8.50
CA THR A 331 6.70 -31.79 -9.70
C THR A 331 5.74 -32.72 -10.45
N SER A 332 6.07 -33.11 -11.67
CA SER A 332 5.26 -34.04 -12.45
C SER A 332 6.11 -35.03 -13.23
N THR A 333 5.65 -36.26 -13.32
CA THR A 333 6.23 -37.30 -14.17
C THR A 333 5.25 -37.64 -15.27
N ARG A 334 5.74 -37.78 -16.51
CA ARG A 334 4.92 -38.14 -17.67
C ARG A 334 5.14 -39.61 -18.01
N SER A 335 4.06 -40.40 -17.98
CA SER A 335 4.02 -41.74 -18.57
C SER A 335 3.46 -41.67 -20.00
N SER A 336 3.49 -42.78 -20.74
CA SER A 336 2.87 -42.89 -22.07
C SER A 336 1.36 -42.60 -22.06
N ALA A 337 0.67 -42.92 -20.97
CA ALA A 337 -0.79 -42.78 -20.85
C ALA A 337 -1.25 -41.52 -20.08
N ARG A 338 -0.48 -41.03 -19.11
CA ARG A 338 -0.90 -39.91 -18.23
C ARG A 338 0.24 -39.15 -17.59
N LYS A 339 -0.03 -37.89 -17.22
CA LYS A 339 0.83 -37.04 -16.40
C LYS A 339 0.40 -37.15 -14.93
N ILE A 340 1.32 -37.51 -14.05
CA ILE A 340 1.07 -37.67 -12.61
C ILE A 340 1.86 -36.60 -11.85
N HIS A 341 1.23 -36.00 -10.85
CA HIS A 341 1.83 -34.93 -10.03
C HIS A 341 2.26 -35.43 -8.66
N TYR A 342 3.38 -34.91 -8.17
CA TYR A 342 3.97 -35.26 -6.90
C TYR A 342 4.43 -34.02 -6.14
N TYR A 343 4.41 -34.08 -4.82
CA TYR A 343 5.14 -33.18 -3.93
C TYR A 343 6.49 -33.79 -3.59
N ARG A 344 7.57 -33.07 -3.87
CA ARG A 344 8.95 -33.51 -3.63
C ARG A 344 9.65 -32.55 -2.67
N CYS A 345 10.40 -33.11 -1.72
CA CYS A 345 11.18 -32.32 -0.77
C CYS A 345 12.35 -31.60 -1.45
N LEU A 346 12.52 -30.29 -1.21
CA LEU A 346 13.67 -29.52 -1.71
C LEU A 346 15.03 -30.04 -1.20
N GLY A 347 15.06 -30.67 -0.02
CA GLY A 347 16.26 -31.31 0.53
C GLY A 347 16.73 -32.53 -0.27
N SER A 348 15.81 -33.21 -0.98
CA SER A 348 16.11 -34.39 -1.80
C SER A 348 16.74 -34.08 -3.17
N ASP A 349 16.72 -32.82 -3.57
CA ASP A 349 17.31 -32.37 -4.83
C ASP A 349 18.82 -32.12 -4.65
N GLY A 350 19.64 -33.15 -4.81
CA GLY A 350 21.10 -33.04 -4.60
C GLY A 350 21.79 -31.99 -5.48
N TRP A 351 21.24 -31.66 -6.64
CA TRP A 351 21.77 -30.62 -7.53
C TRP A 351 21.62 -29.18 -6.96
N ARG A 352 20.81 -28.98 -5.90
CA ARG A 352 20.55 -27.67 -5.29
C ARG A 352 21.51 -27.32 -4.16
N HIS A 353 22.17 -28.32 -3.57
CA HIS A 353 22.98 -28.15 -2.38
C HIS A 353 24.45 -28.49 -2.69
N LEU A 354 25.36 -27.73 -2.08
CA LEU A 354 26.78 -28.01 -2.16
C LEU A 354 27.06 -29.21 -1.23
N GLY A 355 27.26 -30.40 -1.82
CA GLY A 355 27.45 -31.65 -1.07
C GLY A 355 26.43 -32.76 -1.36
N GLY A 356 25.50 -32.57 -2.31
CA GLY A 356 24.52 -33.59 -2.67
C GLY A 356 23.19 -33.45 -1.93
N SER A 357 22.37 -34.50 -1.92
CA SER A 357 21.05 -34.48 -1.27
C SER A 357 21.17 -34.41 0.25
N VAL A 358 20.44 -33.51 0.88
CA VAL A 358 20.40 -33.32 2.35
C VAL A 358 19.27 -34.15 2.99
N CYS A 359 18.35 -34.69 2.17
CA CYS A 359 17.22 -35.47 2.63
C CYS A 359 16.90 -36.60 1.64
N ASP A 360 16.36 -37.70 2.15
CA ASP A 360 15.97 -38.90 1.40
C ASP A 360 14.44 -39.08 1.28
N SER A 361 13.66 -38.09 1.73
CA SER A 361 12.19 -38.12 1.72
C SER A 361 11.62 -38.43 0.33
N ARG A 362 10.71 -39.41 0.28
CA ARG A 362 10.10 -39.91 -0.95
C ARG A 362 9.07 -38.92 -1.51
N PRO A 363 8.95 -38.77 -2.85
CA PRO A 363 7.90 -37.95 -3.44
C PRO A 363 6.50 -38.51 -3.14
N ILE A 364 5.58 -37.65 -2.70
CA ILE A 364 4.20 -38.03 -2.40
C ILE A 364 3.29 -37.62 -3.55
N ARG A 365 2.33 -38.48 -3.91
CA ARG A 365 1.33 -38.17 -4.93
C ARG A 365 0.46 -36.99 -4.51
N GLN A 366 0.35 -36.00 -5.41
CA GLN A 366 -0.38 -34.76 -5.14
C GLN A 366 -1.86 -35.04 -4.84
N ASP A 367 -2.51 -35.90 -5.63
CA ASP A 367 -3.92 -36.23 -5.50
C ASP A 367 -4.25 -36.89 -4.16
N LEU A 368 -3.37 -37.77 -3.66
CA LEU A 368 -3.55 -38.41 -2.36
C LEU A 368 -3.38 -37.42 -1.21
N LEU A 369 -2.32 -36.59 -1.24
CA LEU A 369 -2.08 -35.61 -0.19
C LEU A 369 -3.16 -34.52 -0.16
N ASP A 370 -3.54 -34.00 -1.33
CA ASP A 370 -4.62 -33.01 -1.44
C ASP A 370 -5.94 -33.59 -0.91
N HIS A 371 -6.25 -34.85 -1.23
CA HIS A 371 -7.47 -35.50 -0.75
C HIS A 371 -7.49 -35.68 0.78
N ILE A 372 -6.42 -36.22 1.36
CA ILE A 372 -6.31 -36.42 2.82
C ILE A 372 -6.45 -35.09 3.55
N VAL A 373 -5.69 -34.07 3.13
CA VAL A 373 -5.74 -32.76 3.81
C VAL A 373 -7.10 -32.10 3.64
N TRP A 374 -7.76 -32.24 2.49
CA TRP A 374 -9.11 -31.70 2.30
C TRP A 374 -10.14 -32.41 3.19
N GLN A 375 -10.04 -33.73 3.30
CA GLN A 375 -10.93 -34.52 4.13
C GLN A 375 -10.78 -34.14 5.61
N GLU A 376 -9.55 -33.94 6.09
CA GLU A 376 -9.29 -33.46 7.44
C GLU A 376 -9.77 -32.03 7.67
N VAL A 377 -9.64 -31.14 6.67
CA VAL A 377 -10.20 -29.78 6.75
C VAL A 377 -11.73 -29.82 6.83
N ILE A 378 -12.38 -30.68 6.05
CA ILE A 378 -13.82 -30.91 6.14
C ILE A 378 -14.15 -31.45 7.53
N TRP A 379 -13.44 -32.47 8.01
CA TRP A 379 -13.66 -33.06 9.33
C TRP A 379 -13.52 -32.04 10.47
N LEU A 380 -12.54 -31.14 10.40
CA LEU A 380 -12.35 -30.04 11.36
C LEU A 380 -13.47 -28.99 11.32
N ILE A 381 -14.07 -28.75 10.16
CA ILE A 381 -15.26 -27.88 10.03
C ILE A 381 -16.53 -28.62 10.48
N GLU A 382 -16.54 -29.95 10.32
CA GLU A 382 -17.63 -30.84 10.66
C GLU A 382 -17.66 -31.25 12.13
N ASP A 383 -16.56 -31.10 12.90
CA ASP A 383 -16.49 -31.52 14.31
C ASP A 383 -17.61 -30.83 15.10
N PRO A 384 -18.69 -31.58 15.43
CA PRO A 384 -19.85 -30.99 16.08
C PRO A 384 -19.50 -30.54 17.49
N GLY A 385 -18.49 -31.14 18.14
CA GLY A 385 -18.28 -31.03 19.58
C GLY A 385 -18.10 -29.60 20.12
N LEU A 386 -17.47 -28.71 19.36
CA LEU A 386 -17.29 -27.30 19.75
C LEU A 386 -18.55 -26.46 19.55
N ILE A 387 -19.35 -26.80 18.55
CA ILE A 387 -20.54 -26.03 18.16
C ILE A 387 -21.77 -26.55 18.90
N THR A 388 -21.95 -27.87 18.98
CA THR A 388 -23.04 -28.52 19.73
C THR A 388 -22.86 -28.38 21.23
N ALA A 389 -21.65 -28.47 21.80
CA ALA A 389 -21.50 -28.25 23.24
C ALA A 389 -21.81 -26.80 23.65
N GLU A 390 -21.50 -25.81 22.81
CA GLU A 390 -21.85 -24.42 23.06
C GLU A 390 -23.35 -24.15 22.81
N LEU A 391 -23.94 -24.81 21.81
CA LEU A 391 -25.39 -24.77 21.57
C LEU A 391 -26.18 -25.43 22.70
N ASP A 392 -25.77 -26.62 23.15
CA ASP A 392 -26.44 -27.42 24.18
C ASP A 392 -26.31 -26.74 25.55
N ARG A 393 -25.11 -26.25 25.91
CA ARG A 393 -24.90 -25.45 27.13
C ARG A 393 -25.80 -24.21 27.17
N ARG A 394 -26.03 -23.56 26.02
CA ARG A 394 -26.88 -22.36 25.92
C ARG A 394 -28.37 -22.69 25.80
N LEU A 395 -28.73 -23.82 25.19
CA LEU A 395 -30.09 -24.35 25.16
C LEU A 395 -30.56 -24.78 26.55
N ASP A 396 -29.69 -25.40 27.35
CA ASP A 396 -29.97 -25.77 28.73
C ASP A 396 -30.07 -24.53 29.63
N ALA A 397 -29.22 -23.51 29.43
CA ALA A 397 -29.36 -22.21 30.08
C ALA A 397 -30.66 -21.47 29.69
N ALA A 398 -31.11 -21.60 28.43
CA ALA A 398 -32.36 -21.02 27.94
C ALA A 398 -33.61 -21.75 28.47
N ARG A 399 -33.55 -23.08 28.63
CA ARG A 399 -34.65 -23.90 29.19
C ARG A 399 -34.82 -23.73 30.70
N ALA A 400 -33.75 -23.40 31.43
CA ALA A 400 -33.81 -23.11 32.87
C ALA A 400 -34.56 -21.79 33.23
N SER A 401 -35.02 -21.01 32.24
CA SER A 401 -35.58 -19.66 32.43
C SER A 401 -37.13 -19.57 32.48
N GLU A 402 -37.82 -20.56 33.06
CA GLU A 402 -39.23 -20.40 33.51
C GLU A 402 -39.52 -19.14 34.37
N PRO A 403 -38.58 -18.59 35.18
CA PRO A 403 -38.84 -17.39 36.00
C PRO A 403 -39.16 -16.13 35.19
N THR A 404 -38.63 -16.00 33.97
CA THR A 404 -38.75 -14.75 33.18
C THR A 404 -40.17 -14.54 32.65
N LYS A 405 -40.87 -15.62 32.28
CA LYS A 405 -42.28 -15.56 31.86
C LYS A 405 -43.20 -15.23 33.04
N LYS A 406 -42.95 -15.85 34.21
CA LYS A 406 -43.68 -15.52 35.45
C LYS A 406 -43.48 -14.05 35.88
N ARG A 407 -42.28 -13.50 35.66
CA ARG A 407 -41.98 -12.08 35.91
C ARG A 407 -42.70 -11.17 34.91
N GLN A 408 -42.72 -11.51 33.62
CA GLN A 408 -43.49 -10.77 32.60
C GLN A 408 -44.98 -10.70 32.99
N ASP A 409 -45.59 -11.83 33.34
CA ASP A 409 -47.02 -11.89 33.73
C ASP A 409 -47.29 -11.12 35.03
N ALA A 410 -46.31 -10.96 35.92
CA ALA A 410 -46.44 -10.13 37.13
C ALA A 410 -46.39 -8.63 36.80
N VAL A 411 -45.45 -8.21 35.95
CA VAL A 411 -45.30 -6.80 35.53
C VAL A 411 -46.53 -6.34 34.73
N GLU A 412 -47.09 -7.17 33.85
CA GLU A 412 -48.31 -6.84 33.09
C GLU A 412 -49.55 -6.68 34.00
N ARG A 413 -49.67 -7.50 35.06
CA ARG A 413 -50.70 -7.34 36.09
C ARG A 413 -50.52 -6.05 36.88
N ASP A 414 -49.29 -5.70 37.24
CA ASP A 414 -48.98 -4.48 37.97
C ASP A 414 -49.26 -3.22 37.15
N LEU A 415 -48.94 -3.26 35.85
CA LEU A 415 -49.26 -2.18 34.92
C LEU A 415 -50.77 -1.93 34.82
N THR A 416 -51.55 -3.01 34.77
CA THR A 416 -53.03 -2.94 34.74
C THR A 416 -53.59 -2.34 36.04
N ARG A 417 -52.98 -2.67 37.18
CA ARG A 417 -53.37 -2.15 38.50
C ARG A 417 -53.08 -0.65 38.63
N VAL A 418 -51.92 -0.19 38.17
CA VAL A 418 -51.54 1.24 38.17
C VAL A 418 -52.41 2.04 37.19
N GLY A 419 -52.69 1.52 36.00
CA GLY A 419 -53.61 2.15 35.03
C GLY A 419 -55.01 2.39 35.61
N LYS A 420 -55.59 1.39 36.28
CA LYS A 420 -56.86 1.56 37.00
C LYS A 420 -56.79 2.54 38.17
N GLY A 421 -55.61 2.75 38.76
CA GLY A 421 -55.37 3.77 39.78
C GLY A 421 -55.43 5.19 39.19
N ILE A 422 -54.81 5.38 38.03
CA ILE A 422 -54.83 6.63 37.27
C ILE A 422 -56.25 6.98 36.83
N GLU A 423 -56.99 6.01 36.27
CA GLU A 423 -58.40 6.22 35.86
C GLU A 423 -59.27 6.64 37.03
N ARG A 424 -59.16 5.98 38.19
CA ARG A 424 -59.92 6.34 39.40
C ARG A 424 -59.64 7.77 39.88
N LEU A 425 -58.39 8.23 39.83
CA LEU A 425 -58.05 9.61 40.19
C LEU A 425 -58.61 10.63 39.20
N LEU A 426 -58.62 10.30 37.91
CA LEU A 426 -59.20 11.16 36.88
C LEU A 426 -60.73 11.24 37.03
N THR A 427 -61.41 10.12 37.30
CA THR A 427 -62.85 10.10 37.59
C THR A 427 -63.17 10.91 38.85
N ALA A 428 -62.41 10.74 39.94
CA ALA A 428 -62.63 11.51 41.17
C ALA A 428 -62.46 13.03 40.99
N TYR A 429 -61.57 13.46 40.09
CA TYR A 429 -61.44 14.87 39.71
C TYR A 429 -62.64 15.34 38.85
N GLN A 430 -63.09 14.53 37.90
CA GLN A 430 -64.26 14.85 37.06
C GLN A 430 -65.57 14.96 37.85
N GLU A 431 -65.67 14.24 38.97
CA GLU A 431 -66.81 14.29 39.90
C GLU A 431 -66.65 15.38 40.99
N ASP A 432 -65.66 16.27 40.86
CA ASP A 432 -65.32 17.35 41.81
C ASP A 432 -65.03 16.87 43.26
N LEU A 433 -64.69 15.59 43.45
CA LEU A 433 -64.34 15.00 44.74
C LEU A 433 -62.88 15.24 45.14
N LEU A 434 -62.08 15.82 44.25
CA LEU A 434 -60.65 16.04 44.42
C LEU A 434 -60.21 17.37 43.79
N SER A 435 -59.38 18.13 44.51
CA SER A 435 -58.85 19.40 43.99
C SER A 435 -57.77 19.20 42.92
N LEU A 436 -57.61 20.18 42.02
CA LEU A 436 -56.58 20.15 40.99
C LEU A 436 -55.15 20.05 41.59
N ASP A 437 -54.92 20.67 42.75
CA ASP A 437 -53.63 20.62 43.44
C ASP A 437 -53.33 19.24 44.02
N GLU A 438 -54.34 18.53 44.53
CA GLU A 438 -54.19 17.15 45.00
C GLU A 438 -53.95 16.18 43.84
N LEU A 439 -54.60 16.40 42.69
CA LEU A 439 -54.35 15.62 41.48
C LEU A 439 -52.91 15.81 41.00
N ARG A 440 -52.43 17.06 40.96
CA ARG A 440 -51.05 17.40 40.58
C ARG A 440 -50.01 16.80 41.51
N ARG A 441 -50.34 16.56 42.79
CA ARG A 441 -49.44 15.90 43.74
C ARG A 441 -49.40 14.38 43.56
N ARG A 442 -50.54 13.71 43.32
CA ARG A 442 -50.64 12.23 43.30
C ARG A 442 -50.44 11.61 41.91
N MET A 443 -50.76 12.32 40.84
CA MET A 443 -50.65 11.82 39.46
C MET A 443 -49.19 11.53 39.04
N PRO A 444 -48.17 12.34 39.40
CA PRO A 444 -46.79 12.09 38.98
C PRO A 444 -46.23 10.76 39.48
N GLU A 445 -46.53 10.37 40.73
CA GLU A 445 -46.05 9.11 41.31
C GLU A 445 -46.58 7.88 40.57
N LEU A 446 -47.87 7.88 40.23
CA LEU A 446 -48.48 6.78 39.48
C LEU A 446 -48.00 6.73 38.02
N ARG A 447 -47.78 7.89 37.39
CA ARG A 447 -47.22 7.97 36.03
C ARG A 447 -45.76 7.54 35.98
N ALA A 448 -44.95 7.89 36.98
CA ALA A 448 -43.58 7.41 37.12
C ALA A 448 -43.55 5.88 37.32
N CYS A 449 -44.45 5.33 38.15
CA CYS A 449 -44.58 3.89 38.34
C CYS A 449 -45.04 3.17 37.05
N GLU A 450 -46.00 3.73 36.31
CA GLU A 450 -46.45 3.21 35.00
C GLU A 450 -45.30 3.20 33.98
N GLN A 451 -44.52 4.28 33.91
CA GLN A 451 -43.36 4.38 33.01
C GLN A 451 -42.27 3.38 33.38
N GLY A 452 -41.95 3.22 34.68
CA GLY A 452 -40.97 2.24 35.16
C GLY A 452 -41.37 0.80 34.83
N LEU A 453 -42.65 0.43 35.05
CA LEU A 453 -43.16 -0.90 34.72
C LEU A 453 -43.21 -1.14 33.19
N ARG A 454 -43.49 -0.11 32.38
CA ARG A 454 -43.39 -0.22 30.90
C ARG A 454 -41.96 -0.41 30.43
N ALA A 455 -41.00 0.30 31.01
CA ALA A 455 -39.59 0.14 30.70
C ALA A 455 -39.09 -1.27 31.06
N GLU A 456 -39.47 -1.79 32.23
CA GLU A 456 -39.15 -3.17 32.64
C GLU A 456 -39.77 -4.21 31.69
N LEU A 457 -41.04 -4.03 31.31
CA LEU A 457 -41.71 -4.91 30.35
C LEU A 457 -41.05 -4.88 28.97
N GLN A 458 -40.64 -3.69 28.52
CA GLN A 458 -39.94 -3.53 27.24
C GLN A 458 -38.56 -4.17 27.28
N ALA A 459 -37.80 -3.99 28.37
CA ALA A 459 -36.50 -4.66 28.55
C ALA A 459 -36.64 -6.19 28.57
N ILE A 460 -37.68 -6.74 29.22
CA ILE A 460 -37.97 -8.18 29.19
C ILE A 460 -38.31 -8.65 27.77
N ARG A 461 -39.06 -7.86 27.00
CA ARG A 461 -39.43 -8.16 25.60
C ARG A 461 -38.26 -8.04 24.64
N ASP A 462 -37.41 -7.04 24.79
CA ASP A 462 -36.21 -6.85 23.97
C ASP A 462 -35.21 -7.96 24.24
N GLN A 463 -35.01 -8.35 25.51
CA GLN A 463 -34.26 -9.55 25.84
C GLN A 463 -34.87 -10.80 25.22
N ALA A 464 -36.20 -10.93 25.15
CA ALA A 464 -36.86 -12.05 24.47
C ALA A 464 -36.70 -12.02 22.94
N ALA A 465 -36.72 -10.83 22.32
CA ALA A 465 -36.54 -10.62 20.89
C ALA A 465 -35.10 -10.88 20.43
N ASP A 466 -34.12 -10.42 21.22
CA ASP A 466 -32.70 -10.74 21.03
C ASP A 466 -32.48 -12.25 21.17
N ARG A 467 -33.08 -12.89 22.18
CA ARG A 467 -33.05 -14.36 22.35
C ARG A 467 -33.63 -15.09 21.13
N MET A 468 -34.77 -14.65 20.59
CA MET A 468 -35.36 -15.26 19.39
C MET A 468 -34.51 -15.03 18.13
N SER A 469 -33.87 -13.86 18.01
CA SER A 469 -32.96 -13.55 16.90
C SER A 469 -31.71 -14.42 16.95
N PHE A 470 -31.17 -14.67 18.14
CA PHE A 470 -30.04 -15.59 18.36
C PHE A 470 -30.41 -17.06 18.11
N LEU A 471 -31.60 -17.51 18.52
CA LEU A 471 -32.08 -18.88 18.23
C LEU A 471 -32.28 -19.11 16.71
N ARG A 472 -32.80 -18.11 15.99
CA ARG A 472 -32.88 -18.15 14.52
C ARG A 472 -31.50 -18.18 13.85
N LEU A 473 -30.52 -17.46 14.41
CA LEU A 473 -29.11 -17.50 13.98
C LEU A 473 -28.47 -18.89 14.18
N ALA A 474 -28.82 -19.58 15.27
CA ALA A 474 -28.35 -20.94 15.54
C ALA A 474 -28.98 -21.99 14.61
N GLU A 475 -30.29 -21.90 14.33
CA GLU A 475 -30.95 -22.75 13.32
C GLU A 475 -30.40 -22.48 11.89
N THR A 476 -30.11 -21.22 11.57
CA THR A 476 -29.46 -20.88 10.30
C THR A 476 -28.00 -21.32 10.24
N LEU A 477 -27.30 -21.48 11.37
CA LEU A 477 -25.93 -22.02 11.41
C LEU A 477 -25.91 -23.49 11.00
N THR A 478 -26.85 -24.32 11.46
CA THR A 478 -26.95 -25.73 11.05
C THR A 478 -27.27 -25.86 9.56
N ALA A 479 -28.22 -25.05 9.06
CA ALA A 479 -28.53 -24.98 7.63
C ALA A 479 -27.38 -24.34 6.81
N PHE A 480 -26.56 -23.48 7.41
CA PHE A 480 -25.36 -22.91 6.82
C PHE A 480 -24.25 -23.94 6.72
N LEU A 481 -24.00 -24.73 7.77
CA LEU A 481 -23.03 -25.83 7.75
C LEU A 481 -23.41 -26.90 6.73
N GLN A 482 -24.70 -27.24 6.60
CA GLN A 482 -25.17 -28.14 5.54
C GLN A 482 -25.00 -27.56 4.13
N ARG A 483 -25.28 -26.27 3.94
CA ARG A 483 -25.01 -25.58 2.66
C ARG A 483 -23.52 -25.46 2.38
N LEU A 484 -22.70 -25.26 3.40
CA LEU A 484 -21.24 -25.19 3.30
C LEU A 484 -20.69 -26.57 2.91
N ARG A 485 -21.25 -27.66 3.44
CA ARG A 485 -20.94 -29.04 3.03
C ARG A 485 -21.23 -29.29 1.56
N GLN A 486 -22.45 -28.98 1.11
CA GLN A 486 -22.83 -29.10 -0.31
C GLN A 486 -21.97 -28.20 -1.22
N SER A 487 -21.65 -26.99 -0.75
CA SER A 487 -20.80 -26.06 -1.50
C SER A 487 -19.35 -26.54 -1.55
N ALA A 488 -18.79 -27.06 -0.44
CA ALA A 488 -17.39 -27.48 -0.32
C ALA A 488 -17.01 -28.61 -1.29
N GLU A 489 -17.95 -29.50 -1.61
CA GLU A 489 -17.76 -30.53 -2.64
C GLU A 489 -17.74 -29.94 -4.06
N THR A 490 -18.45 -28.84 -4.30
CA THR A 490 -18.52 -28.14 -5.60
C THR A 490 -17.49 -27.02 -5.78
N LEU A 491 -16.79 -26.61 -4.71
CA LEU A 491 -15.82 -25.50 -4.75
C LEU A 491 -14.66 -25.81 -5.70
N ASP A 492 -14.24 -24.78 -6.43
CA ASP A 492 -13.03 -24.84 -7.24
C ASP A 492 -11.77 -24.98 -6.38
N ILE A 493 -10.66 -25.40 -6.99
CA ILE A 493 -9.40 -25.63 -6.28
C ILE A 493 -8.84 -24.35 -5.65
N CYS A 494 -9.08 -23.18 -6.23
CA CYS A 494 -8.62 -21.90 -5.68
C CYS A 494 -9.35 -21.54 -4.39
N ASP A 495 -10.66 -21.77 -4.33
CA ASP A 495 -11.48 -21.52 -3.16
C ASP A 495 -11.20 -22.53 -2.05
N ARG A 496 -11.06 -23.82 -2.39
CA ARG A 496 -10.58 -24.84 -1.43
C ARG A 496 -9.21 -24.47 -0.85
N GLN A 497 -8.30 -23.96 -1.69
CA GLN A 497 -6.98 -23.51 -1.26
C GLN A 497 -7.06 -22.28 -0.33
N ARG A 498 -8.00 -21.36 -0.55
CA ARG A 498 -8.22 -20.23 0.37
C ARG A 498 -8.67 -20.72 1.74
N ILE A 499 -9.64 -21.63 1.78
CA ILE A 499 -10.14 -22.23 3.04
C ILE A 499 -9.00 -22.96 3.76
N ALA A 500 -8.25 -23.80 3.04
CA ALA A 500 -7.13 -24.53 3.61
C ALA A 500 -6.06 -23.60 4.20
N ARG A 501 -5.76 -22.45 3.57
CA ARG A 501 -4.78 -21.47 4.09
C ARG A 501 -5.26 -20.70 5.33
N LEU A 502 -6.56 -20.61 5.55
CA LEU A 502 -7.13 -19.99 6.75
C LEU A 502 -7.08 -20.95 7.95
N LEU A 503 -7.37 -22.23 7.70
CA LEU A 503 -7.53 -23.24 8.75
C LEU A 503 -6.24 -24.01 9.06
N VAL A 504 -5.41 -24.27 8.06
CA VAL A 504 -4.19 -25.08 8.18
C VAL A 504 -2.96 -24.17 8.20
N LYS A 505 -2.20 -24.23 9.29
CA LYS A 505 -0.93 -23.48 9.45
C LYS A 505 0.22 -24.16 8.70
N GLU A 506 0.31 -25.48 8.79
CA GLU A 506 1.40 -26.29 8.24
C GLU A 506 0.97 -27.77 8.08
N VAL A 507 1.45 -28.43 7.02
CA VAL A 507 1.33 -29.87 6.81
C VAL A 507 2.73 -30.47 6.81
N LEU A 508 3.07 -31.21 7.86
CA LEU A 508 4.35 -31.90 7.99
C LEU A 508 4.25 -33.31 7.41
N VAL A 509 5.14 -33.61 6.48
CA VAL A 509 5.19 -34.89 5.79
C VAL A 509 6.42 -35.67 6.24
N ASP A 510 6.19 -36.88 6.72
CA ASP A 510 7.20 -37.92 6.97
C ASP A 510 7.03 -39.09 5.98
N ASP A 511 7.82 -40.15 6.11
CA ASP A 511 7.72 -41.33 5.22
C ASP A 511 6.35 -42.03 5.33
N ASP A 512 5.86 -42.22 6.56
CA ASP A 512 4.60 -42.96 6.84
C ASP A 512 3.54 -42.12 7.58
N THR A 513 3.86 -40.87 7.96
CA THR A 513 2.95 -40.02 8.76
C THR A 513 2.77 -38.64 8.14
N ILE A 514 1.54 -38.13 8.16
CA ILE A 514 1.19 -36.76 7.76
C ILE A 514 0.62 -36.07 9.00
N THR A 515 1.25 -34.99 9.45
CA THR A 515 0.79 -34.20 10.59
C THR A 515 0.26 -32.86 10.11
N ILE A 516 -1.03 -32.62 10.28
CA ILE A 516 -1.69 -31.37 9.91
C ILE A 516 -1.81 -30.49 11.15
N ARG A 517 -1.17 -29.32 11.14
CA ARG A 517 -1.28 -28.33 12.22
C ARG A 517 -2.31 -27.29 11.81
N HIS A 518 -3.43 -27.23 12.53
CA HIS A 518 -4.51 -26.27 12.28
C HIS A 518 -4.59 -25.16 13.33
N SER A 519 -5.35 -24.10 13.03
CA SER A 519 -5.55 -22.92 13.88
C SER A 519 -6.72 -23.04 14.85
N ILE A 520 -7.63 -24.00 14.64
CA ILE A 520 -8.77 -24.28 15.54
C ILE A 520 -8.26 -25.04 16.78
N PRO A 521 -8.51 -24.60 18.01
CA PRO A 521 -8.18 -25.37 19.20
C PRO A 521 -9.12 -26.58 19.32
N ALA A 522 -8.67 -27.78 18.96
CA ALA A 522 -9.40 -29.02 19.24
C ALA A 522 -9.30 -29.36 20.73
N GLN A 523 -10.40 -29.80 21.36
CA GLN A 523 -10.29 -30.42 22.68
C GLN A 523 -9.49 -31.72 22.55
N PRO A 524 -8.64 -32.08 23.54
CA PRO A 524 -7.88 -33.31 23.48
C PRO A 524 -8.85 -34.50 23.45
N THR A 525 -8.84 -35.25 22.34
CA THR A 525 -9.42 -36.58 22.30
C THR A 525 -8.62 -37.47 23.26
N THR A 526 -9.26 -37.91 24.33
CA THR A 526 -8.69 -38.89 25.25
C THR A 526 -8.31 -40.14 24.44
N PRO A 527 -7.06 -40.59 24.43
CA PRO A 527 -6.71 -41.83 23.77
C PRO A 527 -7.39 -43.00 24.50
N PRO A 528 -7.74 -44.09 23.78
CA PRO A 528 -8.33 -45.26 24.41
C PRO A 528 -7.36 -45.81 25.46
N THR A 529 -7.83 -45.83 26.70
CA THR A 529 -7.16 -46.40 27.87
C THR A 529 -6.70 -47.83 27.58
N GLY A 530 -5.38 -48.05 27.50
CA GLY A 530 -4.83 -49.39 27.33
C GLY A 530 -3.37 -49.48 26.89
N SER A 531 -2.46 -48.71 27.51
CA SER A 531 -1.04 -49.10 27.57
C SER A 531 -0.31 -48.24 28.61
N GLU A 532 0.28 -48.89 29.61
CA GLU A 532 1.10 -48.27 30.65
C GLU A 532 2.26 -47.44 30.06
N PRO A 533 2.67 -46.33 30.71
CA PRO A 533 3.81 -45.54 30.27
C PRO A 533 5.12 -46.24 30.64
N PRO A 534 6.11 -46.37 29.72
CA PRO A 534 7.42 -46.86 30.11
C PRO A 534 8.17 -45.78 30.90
N SER A 535 8.83 -46.25 31.95
CA SER A 535 9.66 -45.52 32.90
C SER A 535 10.67 -44.59 32.25
N SER A 536 10.77 -43.38 32.80
CA SER A 536 11.81 -42.39 32.55
C SER A 536 13.21 -42.94 32.82
N ASN A 537 14.11 -42.81 31.85
CA ASN A 537 15.54 -42.76 32.10
C ASN A 537 16.25 -41.85 31.08
N GLY A 538 16.85 -40.78 31.59
CA GLY A 538 18.18 -40.28 31.23
C GLY A 538 18.49 -39.80 29.80
N ASN A 539 18.67 -38.49 29.67
CA ASN A 539 19.56 -37.78 28.73
C ASN A 539 19.35 -37.96 27.21
N ALA A 540 18.64 -37.01 26.60
CA ALA A 540 18.82 -36.64 25.19
C ALA A 540 18.74 -35.10 25.04
N PRO A 541 19.59 -34.48 24.20
CA PRO A 541 19.69 -33.03 24.10
C PRO A 541 18.51 -32.42 23.34
N SER A 542 18.04 -31.25 23.80
CA SER A 542 16.92 -30.50 23.22
C SER A 542 17.18 -30.11 21.75
N SER A 543 16.59 -30.82 20.79
CA SER A 543 16.61 -30.47 19.36
C SER A 543 15.28 -29.98 18.81
N ASP A 544 14.25 -29.80 19.66
CA ASP A 544 12.88 -29.51 19.20
C ASP A 544 12.61 -28.01 18.89
N ARG A 545 13.67 -27.22 18.73
CA ARG A 545 13.57 -25.78 18.45
C ARG A 545 13.46 -25.53 16.94
N SER A 546 12.22 -25.61 16.45
CA SER A 546 11.80 -25.01 15.17
C SER A 546 12.27 -23.56 15.05
N TYR A 547 12.72 -23.15 13.85
CA TYR A 547 13.26 -21.82 13.56
C TYR A 547 12.28 -20.64 13.81
N LEU A 548 11.02 -20.92 14.16
CA LEU A 548 9.92 -19.96 14.21
C LEU A 548 9.62 -19.35 15.59
N LEU A 549 10.20 -19.82 16.70
CA LEU A 549 9.82 -19.38 18.05
C LEU A 549 11.04 -19.12 18.95
N ARG A 550 11.42 -17.85 19.14
CA ARG A 550 12.39 -17.40 20.16
C ARG A 550 11.94 -16.09 20.81
N SER A 551 11.37 -16.14 22.02
CA SER A 551 11.47 -15.06 23.03
C SER A 551 11.11 -15.62 24.42
N GLU A 552 12.06 -15.52 25.37
CA GLU A 552 11.98 -16.16 26.71
C GLU A 552 11.53 -15.20 27.84
N SER A 553 11.14 -13.94 27.57
CA SER A 553 10.82 -12.97 28.66
C SER A 553 9.37 -13.00 29.17
N ASN A 554 8.45 -13.67 28.49
CA ASN A 554 7.03 -13.65 28.86
C ASN A 554 6.67 -14.67 29.95
N ASP A 555 7.55 -15.64 30.24
CA ASP A 555 7.19 -16.83 31.00
C ASP A 555 7.14 -16.62 32.53
N SER A 556 7.83 -15.61 33.07
CA SER A 556 7.91 -15.35 34.52
C SER A 556 6.73 -14.55 35.07
N TYR A 557 6.27 -13.51 34.36
CA TYR A 557 5.09 -12.73 34.75
C TYR A 557 3.79 -13.54 34.65
N LEU A 558 3.71 -14.43 33.66
CA LEU A 558 2.55 -15.28 33.47
C LEU A 558 2.39 -16.34 34.57
N ARG A 559 3.48 -16.81 35.19
CA ARG A 559 3.42 -17.69 36.37
C ARG A 559 2.89 -16.96 37.61
N TYR A 560 3.30 -15.71 37.85
CA TYR A 560 2.75 -14.89 38.93
C TYR A 560 1.23 -14.70 38.82
N LEU A 561 0.71 -14.49 37.60
CA LEU A 561 -0.72 -14.36 37.37
C LEU A 561 -1.49 -15.67 37.58
N VAL A 562 -0.84 -16.82 37.38
CA VAL A 562 -1.42 -18.13 37.69
C VAL A 562 -1.52 -18.34 39.20
N ASP A 563 -0.46 -18.02 39.94
CA ASP A 563 -0.45 -18.15 41.40
C ASP A 563 -1.47 -17.21 42.08
N ALA A 564 -1.77 -16.07 41.46
CA ALA A 564 -2.78 -15.13 41.91
C ALA A 564 -4.23 -15.50 41.54
N GLY A 565 -4.46 -16.62 40.84
CA GLY A 565 -5.79 -17.05 40.39
C GLY A 565 -6.40 -16.17 39.27
N VAL A 566 -5.59 -15.34 38.63
CA VAL A 566 -6.01 -14.44 37.53
C VAL A 566 -5.84 -15.11 36.16
N ALA A 567 -4.87 -16.02 36.05
CA ALA A 567 -4.61 -16.83 34.86
C ALA A 567 -4.57 -18.33 35.21
N VAL A 568 -4.74 -19.17 34.21
CA VAL A 568 -4.68 -20.63 34.28
C VAL A 568 -3.67 -21.11 33.25
N GLN A 569 -2.70 -21.90 33.69
CA GLN A 569 -1.72 -22.51 32.81
C GLN A 569 -2.35 -23.68 32.05
N ARG A 570 -2.27 -23.67 30.73
CA ARG A 570 -2.69 -24.78 29.85
C ARG A 570 -1.50 -25.31 29.06
N THR A 571 -1.65 -26.49 28.46
CA THR A 571 -0.58 -27.31 27.86
C THR A 571 0.33 -26.58 26.85
N TYR A 572 -0.13 -25.48 26.23
CA TYR A 572 0.66 -24.63 25.33
C TYR A 572 0.50 -23.11 25.56
N GLY A 573 0.29 -22.66 26.81
CA GLY A 573 0.28 -21.22 27.14
C GLY A 573 -0.46 -20.88 28.43
N PHE A 574 -0.70 -19.59 28.66
CA PHE A 574 -1.42 -19.05 29.81
C PHE A 574 -2.68 -18.32 29.34
N VAL A 575 -3.83 -18.60 29.96
CA VAL A 575 -5.12 -17.97 29.63
C VAL A 575 -5.70 -17.35 30.89
N LEU A 576 -6.37 -16.20 30.81
CA LEU A 576 -7.06 -15.63 31.96
C LEU A 576 -8.15 -16.59 32.49
N ASP A 577 -8.43 -16.55 33.78
CA ASP A 577 -9.47 -17.38 34.40
C ASP A 577 -10.84 -17.14 33.73
N GLY A 578 -11.57 -18.22 33.44
CA GLY A 578 -12.80 -18.16 32.64
C GLY A 578 -13.90 -17.29 33.26
N GLY A 579 -14.04 -17.32 34.59
CA GLY A 579 -15.03 -16.50 35.29
C GLY A 579 -14.66 -15.02 35.31
N LEU A 580 -13.37 -14.72 35.29
CA LEU A 580 -12.87 -13.35 35.19
C LEU A 580 -12.97 -12.83 33.74
N VAL A 581 -12.69 -13.67 32.75
CA VAL A 581 -12.80 -13.33 31.31
C VAL A 581 -14.24 -12.99 30.95
N GLU A 582 -15.22 -13.79 31.38
CA GLU A 582 -16.64 -13.52 31.08
C GLU A 582 -17.09 -12.18 31.69
N ARG A 583 -16.84 -11.96 32.98
CA ARG A 583 -17.19 -10.70 33.67
C ARG A 583 -16.45 -9.49 33.14
N TRP A 584 -15.16 -9.64 32.83
CA TRP A 584 -14.36 -8.57 32.24
C TRP A 584 -14.79 -8.25 30.83
N THR A 585 -15.10 -9.27 30.02
CA THR A 585 -15.55 -9.09 28.64
C THR A 585 -16.93 -8.46 28.59
N GLU A 586 -17.87 -8.88 29.45
CA GLU A 586 -19.18 -8.25 29.60
C GLU A 586 -19.05 -6.79 30.06
N TRP A 587 -18.20 -6.53 31.06
CA TRP A 587 -17.97 -5.18 31.56
C TRP A 587 -17.29 -4.29 30.52
N VAL A 588 -16.26 -4.77 29.81
CA VAL A 588 -15.54 -4.04 28.76
C VAL A 588 -16.46 -3.79 27.56
N LEU A 589 -17.26 -4.77 27.15
CA LEU A 589 -18.22 -4.59 26.05
C LEU A 589 -19.31 -3.57 26.43
N ALA A 590 -19.87 -3.67 27.64
CA ALA A 590 -20.87 -2.72 28.12
C ALA A 590 -20.29 -1.31 28.29
N ASP A 591 -19.06 -1.18 28.81
CA ASP A 591 -18.38 0.11 28.95
C ASP A 591 -17.98 0.70 27.59
N ALA A 592 -17.50 -0.12 26.65
CA ALA A 592 -17.17 0.30 25.29
C ALA A 592 -18.43 0.74 24.52
N GLN A 593 -19.55 0.02 24.66
CA GLN A 593 -20.83 0.40 24.08
C GLN A 593 -21.35 1.71 24.67
N ARG A 594 -21.34 1.87 26.00
CA ARG A 594 -21.73 3.12 26.67
C ARG A 594 -20.87 4.31 26.23
N ARG A 595 -19.55 4.15 26.15
CA ARG A 595 -18.65 5.22 25.67
C ARG A 595 -18.86 5.53 24.19
N ALA A 596 -19.12 4.53 23.36
CA ALA A 596 -19.38 4.74 21.94
C ALA A 596 -20.68 5.53 21.71
N VAL A 597 -21.75 5.23 22.45
CA VAL A 597 -23.01 5.99 22.37
C VAL A 597 -22.83 7.41 22.93
N PHE A 598 -22.09 7.58 24.03
CA PHE A 598 -21.74 8.89 24.60
C PHE A 598 -21.00 9.76 23.58
N ASP A 599 -19.91 9.23 23.02
CA ASP A 599 -19.09 9.93 22.04
C ASP A 599 -19.88 10.25 20.77
N HIS A 600 -20.78 9.35 20.35
CA HIS A 600 -21.64 9.59 19.20
C HIS A 600 -22.62 10.73 19.48
N ALA A 601 -23.31 10.72 20.63
CA ALA A 601 -24.22 11.78 21.04
C ALA A 601 -23.51 13.14 21.12
N VAL A 602 -22.33 13.20 21.74
CA VAL A 602 -21.52 14.44 21.83
C VAL A 602 -21.07 14.91 20.44
N LYS A 603 -20.65 14.01 19.55
CA LYS A 603 -20.28 14.36 18.17
C LYS A 603 -21.46 14.91 17.39
N VAL A 604 -22.64 14.31 17.51
CA VAL A 604 -23.87 14.75 16.84
C VAL A 604 -24.29 16.12 17.38
N ALA A 605 -24.31 16.31 18.70
CA ALA A 605 -24.63 17.60 19.32
C ALA A 605 -23.61 18.69 18.93
N THR A 606 -22.31 18.39 18.92
CA THR A 606 -21.25 19.32 18.49
C THR A 606 -21.46 19.73 17.04
N TRP A 607 -21.79 18.77 16.16
CA TRP A 607 -22.07 19.04 14.76
C TRP A 607 -23.33 19.92 14.60
N ILE A 608 -24.42 19.61 15.32
CA ILE A 608 -25.67 20.38 15.29
C ILE A 608 -25.41 21.84 15.73
N ILE A 609 -24.76 22.05 16.88
CA ILE A 609 -24.40 23.39 17.36
C ILE A 609 -23.55 24.10 16.30
N GLY A 610 -22.58 23.40 15.72
CA GLY A 610 -21.71 23.90 14.64
C GLY A 610 -22.42 24.32 13.35
N GLN A 611 -23.67 23.89 13.09
CA GLN A 611 -24.45 24.34 11.93
C GLN A 611 -25.23 25.64 12.17
N VAL A 612 -25.43 26.03 13.43
CA VAL A 612 -26.18 27.24 13.80
C VAL A 612 -25.28 28.47 13.71
N PRO A 613 -25.70 29.63 13.17
CA PRO A 613 -24.93 30.88 13.20
C PRO A 613 -24.55 31.35 14.62
N ASP A 614 -23.38 31.99 14.77
CA ASP A 614 -22.81 32.34 16.08
C ASP A 614 -23.68 33.34 16.90
N ASP A 615 -24.40 34.22 16.21
CA ASP A 615 -25.37 35.17 16.79
C ASP A 615 -26.59 34.47 17.42
N GLU A 616 -27.07 33.38 16.81
CA GLU A 616 -28.17 32.57 17.32
C GLU A 616 -27.72 31.60 18.43
N ARG A 617 -26.45 31.17 18.41
CA ARG A 617 -25.89 30.30 19.47
C ARG A 617 -25.86 30.97 20.84
N ARG A 618 -25.86 32.30 20.93
CA ARG A 618 -25.72 33.07 22.19
C ARG A 618 -24.58 32.57 23.09
N GLY A 619 -23.46 32.16 22.49
CA GLY A 619 -22.28 31.64 23.21
C GLY A 619 -22.41 30.21 23.73
N LEU A 620 -23.46 29.46 23.40
CA LEU A 620 -23.63 28.05 23.78
C LEU A 620 -22.53 27.19 23.16
N THR A 621 -21.66 26.63 24.00
CA THR A 621 -20.61 25.66 23.60
C THR A 621 -21.06 24.24 23.92
N ILE A 622 -20.37 23.22 23.38
CA ILE A 622 -20.66 21.81 23.72
C ILE A 622 -20.57 21.56 25.23
N LYS A 623 -19.56 22.15 25.90
CA LYS A 623 -19.41 22.08 27.36
C LYS A 623 -20.54 22.81 28.08
N GLY A 624 -20.99 23.93 27.52
CA GLY A 624 -22.16 24.67 28.01
C GLY A 624 -23.43 23.83 27.94
N TRP A 625 -23.71 23.20 26.80
CA TRP A 625 -24.86 22.31 26.63
C TRP A 625 -24.80 21.07 27.54
N GLN A 626 -23.64 20.43 27.64
CA GLN A 626 -23.42 19.32 28.56
C GLN A 626 -23.68 19.71 30.02
N ALA A 627 -23.36 20.95 30.40
CA ALA A 627 -23.59 21.49 31.74
C ALA A 627 -25.01 22.07 31.93
N THR A 628 -25.80 22.23 30.87
CA THR A 628 -27.18 22.71 30.96
C THR A 628 -28.03 21.66 31.66
N ALA A 629 -28.67 22.04 32.77
CA ALA A 629 -29.70 21.24 33.42
C ALA A 629 -30.94 21.17 32.52
N SER A 630 -31.47 19.97 32.26
CA SER A 630 -32.76 19.84 31.57
C SER A 630 -33.86 20.31 32.51
N ASP A 631 -34.56 21.40 32.18
CA ASP A 631 -35.71 22.11 32.81
C ASP A 631 -35.97 22.08 34.34
N ALA A 632 -35.55 21.08 35.12
CA ALA A 632 -35.43 21.06 36.59
C ALA A 632 -34.58 19.87 37.15
N GLY A 633 -33.58 19.34 36.42
CA GLY A 633 -32.89 18.07 36.75
C GLY A 633 -31.36 18.01 36.48
N PRO A 634 -30.75 16.79 36.48
CA PRO A 634 -29.31 16.58 36.26
C PRO A 634 -28.83 17.11 34.90
N SER A 635 -27.53 17.38 34.78
CA SER A 635 -26.97 17.94 33.55
C SER A 635 -27.04 16.93 32.39
N TYR A 636 -27.05 17.40 31.14
CA TYR A 636 -26.95 16.49 29.99
C TYR A 636 -25.68 15.62 30.02
N PHE A 637 -24.61 16.05 30.69
CA PHE A 637 -23.43 15.22 30.93
C PHE A 637 -23.74 14.03 31.84
N ASP A 638 -24.48 14.25 32.92
CA ASP A 638 -24.85 13.19 33.87
C ASP A 638 -25.85 12.22 33.24
N LEU A 639 -26.84 12.76 32.50
CA LEU A 639 -27.81 11.97 31.75
C LEU A 639 -27.19 11.16 30.60
N LEU A 640 -26.12 11.66 29.96
CA LEU A 640 -25.42 10.89 28.93
C LEU A 640 -24.53 9.78 29.49
N ASN A 641 -24.11 9.88 30.76
CA ASN A 641 -23.35 8.85 31.45
C ASN A 641 -24.24 7.78 32.11
N ASP A 642 -25.52 8.08 32.27
CA ASP A 642 -26.52 7.13 32.74
C ASP A 642 -27.07 6.30 31.57
N ALA A 643 -26.99 4.96 31.70
CA ALA A 643 -27.27 4.03 30.60
C ALA A 643 -28.74 4.08 30.15
N ASP A 644 -29.66 4.39 31.06
CA ASP A 644 -31.10 4.38 30.80
C ASP A 644 -31.55 5.64 30.04
N THR A 645 -30.88 6.77 30.27
CA THR A 645 -31.21 8.07 29.65
C THR A 645 -30.36 8.37 28.41
N GLN A 646 -29.22 7.72 28.25
CA GLN A 646 -28.31 7.87 27.11
C GLN A 646 -28.93 7.51 25.76
N ALA A 647 -29.71 6.42 25.69
CA ALA A 647 -30.31 5.96 24.43
C ALA A 647 -31.38 6.94 23.91
N ASP A 648 -32.20 7.51 24.81
CA ASP A 648 -33.23 8.49 24.47
C ASP A 648 -32.61 9.80 23.95
N ILE A 649 -31.58 10.31 24.62
CA ILE A 649 -30.87 11.52 24.18
C ILE A 649 -30.20 11.30 22.83
N SER A 650 -29.57 10.14 22.61
CA SER A 650 -28.96 9.81 21.32
C SER A 650 -30.00 9.69 20.20
N ALA A 651 -31.18 9.11 20.48
CA ALA A 651 -32.27 9.00 19.51
C ALA A 651 -32.83 10.39 19.13
N LYS A 652 -33.06 11.26 20.12
CA LYS A 652 -33.52 12.64 19.91
C LYS A 652 -32.51 13.47 19.11
N LEU A 653 -31.20 13.35 19.42
CA LEU A 653 -30.14 14.00 18.63
C LEU A 653 -30.05 13.45 17.20
N GLY A 654 -30.28 12.14 17.02
CA GLY A 654 -30.37 11.50 15.71
C GLY A 654 -31.52 12.06 14.88
N LEU A 655 -32.72 12.20 15.47
CA LEU A 655 -33.87 12.83 14.83
C LEU A 655 -33.54 14.26 14.40
N ILE A 656 -32.95 15.06 15.29
CA ILE A 656 -32.52 16.43 14.95
C ILE A 656 -31.51 16.44 13.80
N GLN A 657 -30.55 15.51 13.79
CA GLN A 657 -29.59 15.40 12.69
C GLN A 657 -30.25 15.02 11.36
N THR A 658 -31.30 14.19 11.36
CA THR A 658 -32.05 13.85 10.14
C THR A 658 -32.81 15.04 9.56
N LEU A 659 -33.29 15.96 10.40
CA LEU A 659 -33.92 17.21 9.93
C LEU A 659 -32.94 18.08 9.14
N PHE A 660 -31.71 18.24 9.64
CA PHE A 660 -30.65 18.94 8.91
C PHE A 660 -30.25 18.25 7.59
N ARG A 661 -30.56 16.95 7.44
CA ARG A 661 -30.32 16.17 6.22
C ARG A 661 -31.52 16.12 5.25
N GLY A 662 -32.65 16.76 5.58
CA GLY A 662 -33.72 17.07 4.62
C GLY A 662 -35.00 16.22 4.67
N SER A 663 -35.31 15.52 5.78
CA SER A 663 -36.56 14.77 5.93
C SER A 663 -37.59 15.51 6.81
N ARG A 664 -38.87 15.54 6.40
CA ARG A 664 -39.98 16.18 7.15
C ARG A 664 -40.46 15.28 8.30
N VAL A 665 -40.18 15.64 9.54
CA VAL A 665 -40.72 15.01 10.76
C VAL A 665 -41.10 16.11 11.76
N ASN A 666 -42.18 15.91 12.51
CA ASN A 666 -42.66 16.86 13.53
C ASN A 666 -41.84 16.70 14.82
N VAL A 667 -41.34 17.80 15.38
CA VAL A 667 -40.44 17.78 16.55
C VAL A 667 -41.14 18.43 17.71
N GLU A 668 -41.73 17.63 18.58
CA GLU A 668 -42.06 18.07 19.93
C GLU A 668 -40.84 17.82 20.83
N ASP A 669 -40.46 18.86 21.56
CA ASP A 669 -39.37 18.95 22.53
C ASP A 669 -37.94 19.07 21.98
N LEU A 670 -37.52 20.33 21.80
CA LEU A 670 -36.14 20.71 21.52
C LEU A 670 -35.31 20.54 22.80
N LEU A 671 -34.21 19.77 22.72
CA LEU A 671 -33.22 19.51 23.80
C LEU A 671 -32.43 20.78 24.24
N HIS A 672 -33.09 21.93 24.32
CA HIS A 672 -32.54 23.28 24.55
C HIS A 672 -31.47 23.73 23.56
N LEU A 673 -31.45 23.14 22.36
CA LEU A 673 -30.54 23.53 21.27
C LEU A 673 -31.16 24.67 20.43
N PRO A 674 -30.39 25.72 20.06
CA PRO A 674 -30.90 26.88 19.32
C PRO A 674 -30.99 26.62 17.81
N ILE A 675 -31.93 25.78 17.36
CA ILE A 675 -31.94 25.25 15.97
C ILE A 675 -33.19 25.57 15.15
N SER A 676 -34.23 26.16 15.75
CA SER A 676 -35.56 26.27 15.13
C SER A 676 -35.59 27.13 13.85
N GLN A 677 -34.85 28.24 13.82
CA GLN A 677 -34.85 29.16 12.68
C GLN A 677 -33.96 28.66 11.52
N GLU A 678 -32.85 27.97 11.81
CA GLU A 678 -31.96 27.40 10.79
C GLU A 678 -32.62 26.23 10.02
N ILE A 679 -33.47 25.44 10.68
CA ILE A 679 -34.24 24.36 10.03
C ILE A 679 -35.14 24.93 8.93
N VAL A 680 -35.83 26.05 9.19
CA VAL A 680 -36.71 26.71 8.21
C VAL A 680 -35.91 27.20 7.00
N ARG A 681 -34.81 27.92 7.22
CA ARG A 681 -33.93 28.42 6.13
C ARG A 681 -33.40 27.30 5.25
N ARG A 682 -33.10 26.13 5.85
CA ARG A 682 -32.55 24.98 5.12
C ARG A 682 -33.59 24.29 4.25
N LEU A 683 -34.82 24.11 4.74
CA LEU A 683 -35.91 23.54 3.95
C LEU A 683 -36.20 24.41 2.72
N ASP A 684 -36.16 25.73 2.85
CA ASP A 684 -36.31 26.66 1.72
C ASP A 684 -35.13 26.57 0.74
N SER A 685 -33.89 26.48 1.25
CA SER A 685 -32.69 26.35 0.41
C SER A 685 -32.67 25.04 -0.41
N ILE A 686 -33.22 23.96 0.13
CA ILE A 686 -33.31 22.65 -0.54
C ILE A 686 -34.31 22.73 -1.67
N ALA A 687 -35.49 23.33 -1.44
CA ALA A 687 -36.50 23.52 -2.47
C ALA A 687 -35.98 24.35 -3.66
N ILE A 688 -35.22 25.42 -3.39
CA ILE A 688 -34.60 26.26 -4.44
C ILE A 688 -33.55 25.45 -5.23
N LYS A 689 -32.65 24.73 -4.55
CA LYS A 689 -31.59 23.95 -5.22
C LYS A 689 -32.13 22.79 -6.05
N GLU A 690 -33.23 22.17 -5.62
CA GLU A 690 -33.89 21.11 -6.41
C GLU A 690 -34.52 21.68 -7.68
N ALA A 691 -35.13 22.85 -7.62
CA ALA A 691 -35.67 23.54 -8.79
C ALA A 691 -34.56 23.93 -9.79
N GLU A 692 -33.44 24.48 -9.29
CA GLU A 692 -32.27 24.82 -10.11
C GLU A 692 -31.62 23.59 -10.76
N ARG A 693 -31.50 22.47 -10.02
CA ARG A 693 -30.96 21.21 -10.57
C ARG A 693 -31.84 20.64 -11.68
N LYS A 694 -33.16 20.68 -11.52
CA LYS A 694 -34.10 20.24 -12.57
C LYS A 694 -33.99 21.11 -13.82
N ALA A 695 -33.88 22.43 -13.66
CA ALA A 695 -33.69 23.36 -14.78
C ALA A 695 -32.33 23.17 -15.48
N ALA A 696 -31.24 22.98 -14.73
CA ALA A 696 -29.91 22.75 -15.29
C ALA A 696 -29.80 21.40 -16.03
N ALA A 697 -30.43 20.35 -15.49
CA ALA A 697 -30.50 19.03 -16.13
C ALA A 697 -31.26 19.08 -17.47
N ALA A 698 -32.37 19.83 -17.53
CA ALA A 698 -33.13 20.03 -18.77
C ALA A 698 -32.29 20.74 -19.84
N LYS A 699 -31.59 21.83 -19.49
CA LYS A 699 -30.72 22.58 -20.41
C LYS A 699 -29.56 21.73 -20.94
N SER A 700 -28.89 20.97 -20.06
CA SER A 700 -27.77 20.10 -20.45
C SER A 700 -28.20 18.97 -21.41
N ALA A 701 -29.40 18.43 -21.24
CA ALA A 701 -29.95 17.42 -22.14
C ALA A 701 -30.20 17.97 -23.55
N GLU A 702 -30.65 19.23 -23.66
CA GLU A 702 -30.89 19.92 -24.92
C GLU A 702 -29.58 20.27 -25.65
N ASP A 703 -28.60 20.81 -24.93
CA ASP A 703 -27.25 21.10 -25.47
C ASP A 703 -26.56 19.83 -25.99
N ALA A 704 -26.68 18.71 -25.27
CA ALA A 704 -26.13 17.43 -25.69
C ALA A 704 -26.80 16.89 -26.97
N ARG A 705 -28.11 17.13 -27.14
CA ARG A 705 -28.83 16.73 -28.36
C ARG A 705 -28.36 17.54 -29.56
N ARG A 706 -28.20 18.86 -29.41
CA ARG A 706 -27.72 19.75 -30.46
C ARG A 706 -26.29 19.40 -30.90
N GLY A 707 -25.39 19.14 -29.95
CA GLY A 707 -24.01 18.75 -30.24
C GLY A 707 -23.90 17.49 -31.10
N ARG A 708 -24.77 16.48 -30.88
CA ARG A 708 -24.78 15.26 -31.70
C ARG A 708 -25.26 15.48 -33.13
N TYR A 709 -26.15 16.45 -33.37
CA TYR A 709 -26.59 16.82 -34.72
C TYR A 709 -25.49 17.53 -35.50
N ASP A 710 -24.81 18.47 -34.84
CA ASP A 710 -23.71 19.21 -35.45
C ASP A 710 -22.54 18.27 -35.79
N GLU A 711 -22.26 17.28 -34.91
CA GLU A 711 -21.19 16.31 -35.12
C GLU A 711 -21.41 15.42 -36.35
N ILE A 712 -22.61 14.84 -36.51
CA ILE A 712 -22.90 13.99 -37.68
C ILE A 712 -22.98 14.80 -38.98
N GLY A 713 -23.50 16.04 -38.91
CA GLY A 713 -23.54 16.95 -40.04
C GLY A 713 -22.15 17.36 -40.53
N ALA A 714 -21.24 17.69 -39.60
CA ALA A 714 -19.86 18.04 -39.91
C ALA A 714 -19.09 16.86 -40.52
N GLU A 715 -19.29 15.64 -40.02
CA GLU A 715 -18.63 14.45 -40.53
C GLU A 715 -19.11 14.09 -41.94
N ALA A 716 -20.42 14.18 -42.20
CA ALA A 716 -20.97 14.01 -43.55
C ALA A 716 -20.46 15.06 -44.54
N ALA A 717 -20.38 16.33 -44.11
CA ALA A 717 -19.86 17.41 -44.94
C ALA A 717 -18.38 17.21 -45.31
N LYS A 718 -17.57 16.68 -44.37
CA LYS A 718 -16.14 16.39 -44.59
C LYS A 718 -15.93 15.30 -45.64
N LEU A 719 -16.76 14.25 -45.64
CA LEU A 719 -16.59 13.11 -46.53
C LEU A 719 -17.15 13.34 -47.94
N PHE A 720 -18.23 14.11 -48.07
CA PHE A 720 -18.95 14.26 -49.35
C PHE A 720 -19.06 15.69 -49.90
N GLY A 721 -18.39 16.68 -49.29
CA GLY A 721 -18.30 18.04 -49.86
C GLY A 721 -19.61 18.87 -49.83
N GLY A 722 -20.58 18.47 -49.01
CA GLY A 722 -21.79 19.25 -48.70
C GLY A 722 -22.97 19.13 -49.68
N SER A 723 -22.78 18.58 -50.88
CA SER A 723 -23.85 18.49 -51.90
C SER A 723 -24.84 17.34 -51.69
N GLU A 724 -24.59 16.42 -50.75
CA GLU A 724 -25.42 15.23 -50.53
C GLU A 724 -25.84 15.04 -49.06
N LEU A 725 -26.28 16.09 -48.37
CA LEU A 725 -26.83 15.97 -47.00
C LEU A 725 -28.24 15.34 -46.95
N GLU A 726 -28.82 14.95 -48.09
CA GLU A 726 -30.16 14.35 -48.15
C GLU A 726 -30.22 12.95 -47.55
N TRP A 727 -29.13 12.16 -47.60
CA TRP A 727 -29.11 10.80 -47.06
C TRP A 727 -29.34 10.76 -45.53
N LEU A 728 -28.95 11.82 -44.81
CA LEU A 728 -29.16 11.96 -43.36
C LEU A 728 -30.64 12.01 -42.97
N LYS A 729 -31.52 12.28 -43.94
CA LYS A 729 -32.98 12.36 -43.79
C LYS A 729 -33.70 11.13 -44.34
N ILE A 730 -32.98 10.15 -44.89
CA ILE A 730 -33.56 8.93 -45.44
C ILE A 730 -33.58 7.85 -44.34
N PRO A 731 -34.74 7.23 -44.07
CA PRO A 731 -34.85 6.09 -43.17
C PRO A 731 -33.93 4.93 -43.58
N ASN A 732 -33.23 4.34 -42.61
CA ASN A 732 -32.39 3.18 -42.85
C ASN A 732 -32.89 1.97 -42.04
N GLU A 733 -33.01 0.81 -42.69
CA GLU A 733 -33.44 -0.43 -42.02
C GLU A 733 -32.52 -0.83 -40.86
N ARG A 734 -31.20 -0.57 -40.97
CA ARG A 734 -30.22 -0.82 -39.90
C ARG A 734 -30.39 0.12 -38.70
N LEU A 735 -31.15 1.20 -38.87
CA LEU A 735 -31.54 2.13 -37.80
C LEU A 735 -33.01 1.94 -37.39
N GLU A 736 -33.59 0.76 -37.63
CA GLU A 736 -34.99 0.43 -37.33
C GLU A 736 -35.99 1.36 -38.06
N GLY A 737 -35.68 1.73 -39.31
CA GLY A 737 -36.53 2.62 -40.10
C GLY A 737 -36.48 4.08 -39.67
N ARG A 738 -35.48 4.48 -38.86
CA ARG A 738 -35.25 5.88 -38.48
C ARG A 738 -34.24 6.54 -39.39
N THR A 739 -34.30 7.85 -39.42
CA THR A 739 -33.25 8.65 -40.06
C THR A 739 -31.98 8.65 -39.19
N PRO A 740 -30.80 8.75 -39.80
CA PRO A 740 -29.53 8.97 -39.12
C PRO A 740 -29.57 10.10 -38.07
N LEU A 741 -30.30 11.19 -38.34
CA LEU A 741 -30.47 12.31 -37.42
C LEU A 741 -31.32 11.94 -36.19
N GLU A 742 -32.44 11.25 -36.38
CA GLU A 742 -33.29 10.80 -35.28
C GLU A 742 -32.59 9.77 -34.40
N ALA A 743 -31.79 8.88 -35.00
CA ALA A 743 -30.97 7.93 -34.26
C ALA A 743 -29.92 8.66 -33.39
N ALA A 744 -29.22 9.66 -33.94
CA ALA A 744 -28.26 10.48 -33.20
C ALA A 744 -28.92 11.28 -32.06
N ALA A 745 -30.17 11.71 -32.22
CA ALA A 745 -30.92 12.45 -31.21
C ALA A 745 -31.07 11.66 -29.90
N ARG A 746 -31.33 10.35 -30.02
CA ARG A 746 -31.69 9.46 -28.90
C ARG A 746 -30.51 9.10 -28.01
N GLY A 747 -29.28 9.20 -28.50
CA GLY A 747 -28.11 8.98 -27.67
C GLY A 747 -26.84 8.66 -28.44
N VAL A 748 -25.75 8.47 -27.71
CA VAL A 748 -24.40 8.23 -28.24
C VAL A 748 -24.33 6.98 -29.11
N HIS A 749 -25.08 5.94 -28.77
CA HIS A 749 -25.13 4.71 -29.56
C HIS A 749 -25.73 4.93 -30.96
N GLY A 750 -26.81 5.69 -31.06
CA GLY A 750 -27.43 6.00 -32.34
C GLY A 750 -26.55 6.90 -33.22
N LEU A 751 -25.76 7.80 -32.62
CA LEU A 751 -24.75 8.57 -33.33
C LEU A 751 -23.65 7.66 -33.91
N ALA A 752 -23.14 6.73 -33.12
CA ALA A 752 -22.09 5.80 -33.57
C ALA A 752 -22.56 4.91 -34.73
N MET A 753 -23.80 4.37 -34.65
CA MET A 753 -24.37 3.58 -35.74
C MET A 753 -24.53 4.40 -37.03
N ALA A 754 -24.96 5.65 -36.90
CA ALA A 754 -25.14 6.54 -38.04
C ALA A 754 -23.80 6.90 -38.72
N LYS A 755 -22.72 7.10 -37.95
CA LYS A 755 -21.34 7.28 -38.48
C LYS A 755 -20.79 6.04 -39.17
N GLU A 756 -21.07 4.85 -38.64
CA GLU A 756 -20.62 3.60 -39.28
C GLU A 756 -21.27 3.41 -40.67
N ILE A 757 -22.56 3.70 -40.79
CA ILE A 757 -23.26 3.67 -42.09
C ILE A 757 -22.64 4.67 -43.07
N LEU A 758 -22.34 5.90 -42.60
CA LEU A 758 -21.68 6.93 -43.40
C LEU A 758 -20.33 6.45 -43.98
N HIS A 759 -19.47 5.86 -43.15
CA HIS A 759 -18.18 5.32 -43.61
C HIS A 759 -18.30 4.05 -44.46
N GLN A 760 -19.40 3.30 -44.37
CA GLN A 760 -19.65 2.18 -45.28
C GLN A 760 -19.96 2.68 -46.69
N ILE A 761 -20.75 3.74 -46.82
CA ILE A 761 -21.07 4.37 -48.11
C ILE A 761 -19.79 4.94 -48.76
N GLU A 762 -18.94 5.60 -47.97
CA GLU A 762 -17.64 6.11 -48.44
C GLU A 762 -16.74 4.98 -48.98
N ARG A 763 -16.61 3.89 -48.23
CA ARG A 763 -15.83 2.71 -48.64
C ARG A 763 -16.36 2.10 -49.94
N GLN A 764 -17.68 1.93 -50.05
CA GLN A 764 -18.30 1.41 -51.27
C GLN A 764 -17.96 2.29 -52.49
N ARG A 765 -18.08 3.61 -52.36
CA ARG A 765 -17.74 4.54 -53.45
C ARG A 765 -16.27 4.48 -53.84
N HIS A 766 -15.36 4.39 -52.87
CA HIS A 766 -13.93 4.25 -53.15
C HIS A 766 -13.66 2.97 -53.94
N THR A 767 -14.26 1.85 -53.55
CA THR A 767 -14.11 0.57 -54.27
C THR A 767 -14.70 0.62 -55.68
N GLU A 768 -15.85 1.29 -55.87
CA GLU A 768 -16.44 1.48 -57.20
C GLU A 768 -15.56 2.34 -58.10
N PHE A 769 -14.97 3.41 -57.55
CA PHE A 769 -14.06 4.30 -58.27
C PHE A 769 -12.76 3.58 -58.66
N GLU A 770 -12.13 2.85 -57.73
CA GLU A 770 -10.93 2.06 -58.02
C GLU A 770 -11.18 1.00 -59.09
N HIS A 771 -12.33 0.32 -59.01
CA HIS A 771 -12.73 -0.68 -60.00
C HIS A 771 -12.94 -0.04 -61.39
N ALA A 772 -13.60 1.11 -61.46
CA ALA A 772 -13.77 1.86 -62.72
C ALA A 772 -12.42 2.30 -63.31
N ALA A 773 -11.47 2.75 -62.47
CA ALA A 773 -10.13 3.14 -62.91
C ALA A 773 -9.30 1.93 -63.40
N GLU A 774 -9.45 0.77 -62.78
CA GLU A 774 -8.84 -0.49 -63.22
C GLU A 774 -9.36 -0.93 -64.59
N ILE A 775 -10.69 -0.93 -64.78
CA ILE A 775 -11.32 -1.20 -66.08
C ILE A 775 -10.73 -0.29 -67.16
N GLN A 776 -10.63 1.02 -66.89
CA GLN A 776 -10.11 1.98 -67.86
C GLN A 776 -8.64 1.72 -68.22
N ARG A 777 -7.78 1.39 -67.25
CA ARG A 777 -6.36 1.05 -67.50
C ARG A 777 -6.20 -0.15 -68.44
N HIS A 778 -7.01 -1.19 -68.27
CA HIS A 778 -6.97 -2.35 -69.14
C HIS A 778 -7.45 -2.03 -70.57
N ARG A 779 -8.46 -1.17 -70.71
CA ARG A 779 -8.95 -0.69 -72.02
C ARG A 779 -7.91 0.15 -72.75
N ASP A 780 -7.23 1.06 -72.03
CA ASP A 780 -6.16 1.89 -72.60
C ASP A 780 -4.95 1.03 -73.03
N ARG A 781 -4.64 -0.03 -72.25
CA ARG A 781 -3.59 -0.98 -72.60
C ARG A 781 -3.93 -1.78 -73.86
N LEU A 782 -5.15 -2.31 -73.96
CA LEU A 782 -5.63 -3.00 -75.15
C LEU A 782 -5.60 -2.09 -76.39
N THR A 783 -6.00 -0.82 -76.21
CA THR A 783 -5.97 0.18 -77.28
C THR A 783 -4.55 0.42 -77.80
N ARG A 784 -3.57 0.57 -76.89
CA ARG A 784 -2.16 0.71 -77.26
C ARG A 784 -1.60 -0.52 -77.98
N ASP A 785 -1.93 -1.72 -77.51
CA ASP A 785 -1.45 -2.96 -78.14
C ASP A 785 -2.03 -3.14 -79.54
N ALA A 786 -3.33 -2.84 -79.71
CA ALA A 786 -4.00 -2.87 -81.01
C ALA A 786 -3.37 -1.86 -81.98
N GLN A 787 -3.14 -0.62 -81.54
CA GLN A 787 -2.46 0.41 -82.35
C GLN A 787 -1.05 -0.02 -82.77
N THR A 788 -0.30 -0.66 -81.86
CA THR A 788 1.07 -1.10 -82.13
C THR A 788 1.11 -2.22 -83.17
N ARG A 789 0.21 -3.20 -83.07
CA ARG A 789 0.24 -4.41 -83.93
C ARG A 789 -0.50 -4.25 -85.25
N LEU A 790 -1.58 -3.48 -85.28
CA LEU A 790 -2.48 -3.37 -86.44
C LEU A 790 -2.46 -2.00 -87.12
N ARG A 791 -1.80 -1.00 -86.55
CA ARG A 791 -1.69 0.37 -87.07
C ARG A 791 -3.03 0.96 -87.54
N SER A 792 -3.21 1.15 -88.85
CA SER A 792 -4.41 1.75 -89.46
C SER A 792 -5.68 0.92 -89.21
N ALA A 793 -5.55 -0.40 -89.07
CA ALA A 793 -6.68 -1.31 -88.85
C ALA A 793 -7.08 -1.46 -87.37
N ALA A 794 -6.31 -0.87 -86.43
CA ALA A 794 -6.54 -0.99 -84.99
C ALA A 794 -7.91 -0.46 -84.53
N HIS A 795 -8.40 0.61 -85.17
CA HIS A 795 -9.67 1.22 -84.79
C HIS A 795 -10.88 0.34 -85.19
N SER A 796 -10.77 -0.44 -86.26
CA SER A 796 -11.81 -1.41 -86.66
C SER A 796 -11.87 -2.54 -85.63
N PHE A 797 -10.73 -3.16 -85.32
CA PHE A 797 -10.67 -4.24 -84.31
C PHE A 797 -11.26 -3.85 -82.96
N LEU A 798 -10.96 -2.65 -82.44
CA LEU A 798 -11.42 -2.23 -81.10
C LEU A 798 -12.93 -2.00 -81.04
N ARG A 799 -13.58 -1.69 -82.16
CA ARG A 799 -15.01 -1.37 -82.23
C ARG A 799 -15.88 -2.48 -82.83
N ASP A 800 -15.29 -3.37 -83.63
CA ASP A 800 -16.00 -4.46 -84.27
C ASP A 800 -16.37 -5.56 -83.27
N ARG A 801 -17.53 -6.17 -83.50
CA ARG A 801 -18.02 -7.26 -82.67
C ARG A 801 -17.39 -8.57 -83.14
N SER A 802 -16.91 -9.37 -82.20
CA SER A 802 -16.29 -10.67 -82.48
C SER A 802 -16.93 -11.75 -81.63
N GLU A 803 -17.11 -12.95 -82.20
CA GLU A 803 -17.56 -14.12 -81.45
C GLU A 803 -16.58 -14.53 -80.34
N ASP A 804 -15.28 -14.21 -80.51
CA ASP A 804 -14.24 -14.48 -79.50
C ASP A 804 -14.39 -13.60 -78.24
N THR A 805 -15.16 -12.51 -78.30
CA THR A 805 -15.41 -11.57 -77.19
C THR A 805 -16.89 -11.48 -76.83
N ASP A 806 -17.62 -12.60 -76.93
CA ASP A 806 -19.06 -12.71 -76.65
C ASP A 806 -19.89 -11.67 -77.42
N ASN A 807 -19.50 -11.39 -78.68
CA ASN A 807 -20.15 -10.45 -79.58
C ASN A 807 -20.17 -8.99 -79.10
N LEU A 808 -19.36 -8.66 -78.10
CA LEU A 808 -19.10 -7.28 -77.65
C LEU A 808 -17.82 -6.75 -78.30
N PRO A 809 -17.72 -5.43 -78.55
CA PRO A 809 -16.47 -4.82 -78.95
C PRO A 809 -15.36 -5.13 -77.92
N PRO A 810 -14.14 -5.52 -78.36
CA PRO A 810 -13.05 -5.88 -77.46
C PRO A 810 -12.75 -4.81 -76.40
N ILE A 811 -12.93 -3.53 -76.71
CA ILE A 811 -12.74 -2.43 -75.78
C ILE A 811 -13.80 -2.38 -74.66
N ILE A 812 -15.04 -2.80 -74.93
CA ILE A 812 -16.11 -2.82 -73.92
C ILE A 812 -16.01 -4.09 -73.06
N TYR A 813 -15.64 -5.21 -73.70
CA TYR A 813 -15.48 -6.51 -73.04
C TYR A 813 -14.34 -6.51 -72.02
N CYS A 814 -13.23 -5.82 -72.33
CA CYS A 814 -12.09 -5.69 -71.44
C CYS A 814 -12.46 -4.93 -70.15
N LYS A 815 -12.60 -5.68 -69.06
CA LYS A 815 -12.97 -5.18 -67.72
C LYS A 815 -11.94 -5.56 -66.65
N ASP A 816 -11.17 -6.61 -66.89
CA ASP A 816 -10.18 -7.15 -65.97
C ASP A 816 -9.04 -7.84 -66.75
N GLU A 817 -8.01 -8.31 -66.04
CA GLU A 817 -6.87 -9.00 -66.65
C GLU A 817 -7.27 -10.29 -67.41
N LYS A 818 -8.32 -10.99 -66.98
CA LYS A 818 -8.79 -12.22 -67.63
C LYS A 818 -9.41 -11.92 -68.99
N THR A 819 -10.31 -10.94 -69.04
CA THR A 819 -10.97 -10.48 -70.26
C THR A 819 -9.99 -9.79 -71.21
N TYR A 820 -8.99 -9.06 -70.68
CA TYR A 820 -7.89 -8.49 -71.46
C TYR A 820 -7.10 -9.57 -72.24
N ARG A 821 -6.79 -10.71 -71.61
CA ARG A 821 -6.08 -11.81 -72.29
C ARG A 821 -6.91 -12.46 -73.40
N VAL A 822 -8.23 -12.54 -73.22
CA VAL A 822 -9.13 -13.02 -74.28
C VAL A 822 -9.13 -12.05 -75.46
N ALA A 823 -9.23 -10.75 -75.19
CA ALA A 823 -9.15 -9.71 -76.22
C ALA A 823 -7.78 -9.72 -76.96
N LEU A 824 -6.68 -10.00 -76.26
CA LEU A 824 -5.35 -10.16 -76.90
C LEU A 824 -5.26 -11.39 -77.82
N LYS A 825 -5.92 -12.51 -77.48
CA LYS A 825 -5.98 -13.67 -78.37
C LYS A 825 -6.78 -13.36 -79.63
N ALA A 826 -7.92 -12.68 -79.49
CA ALA A 826 -8.69 -12.20 -80.62
C ALA A 826 -7.86 -11.25 -81.51
N LEU A 827 -7.11 -10.32 -80.88
CA LEU A 827 -6.19 -9.41 -81.58
C LEU A 827 -5.15 -10.17 -82.42
N GLY A 828 -4.56 -11.23 -81.86
CA GLY A 828 -3.58 -12.06 -82.58
C GLY A 828 -4.17 -12.83 -83.76
N LYS A 829 -5.38 -13.37 -83.64
CA LYS A 829 -6.09 -14.00 -84.77
C LYS A 829 -6.40 -12.98 -85.87
N TRP A 830 -6.81 -11.77 -85.48
CA TRP A 830 -7.12 -10.68 -86.39
C TRP A 830 -5.88 -10.20 -87.16
N GLU A 831 -4.72 -10.14 -86.49
CA GLU A 831 -3.43 -9.86 -87.12
C GLU A 831 -3.04 -10.90 -88.18
N LEU A 832 -3.26 -12.19 -87.89
CA LEU A 832 -3.02 -13.28 -88.84
C LEU A 832 -3.99 -13.24 -90.04
N PHE A 833 -5.25 -12.91 -89.80
CA PHE A 833 -6.26 -12.75 -90.84
C PHE A 833 -5.89 -11.63 -91.82
N LEU A 834 -5.48 -10.46 -91.33
CA LEU A 834 -5.03 -9.35 -92.18
C LEU A 834 -3.76 -9.70 -92.98
N LYS A 835 -2.80 -10.40 -92.36
CA LYS A 835 -1.60 -10.91 -93.05
C LYS A 835 -1.93 -11.87 -94.19
N ALA A 836 -2.97 -12.70 -94.04
CA ALA A 836 -3.39 -13.66 -95.06
C ALA A 836 -4.13 -13.03 -96.24
N GLN A 837 -4.79 -11.88 -96.05
CA GLN A 837 -5.52 -11.18 -97.12
C GLN A 837 -4.67 -10.28 -98.03
N ALA A 838 -3.33 -10.26 -97.86
CA ALA A 838 -2.40 -9.42 -98.64
C ALA A 838 -2.78 -7.92 -98.68
N ILE A 839 -3.47 -7.43 -97.65
CA ILE A 839 -3.75 -6.00 -97.44
C ILE A 839 -2.45 -5.39 -96.87
N PRO A 840 -1.80 -4.43 -97.57
CA PRO A 840 -0.54 -3.86 -97.09
C PRO A 840 -0.75 -3.07 -95.79
N PHE A 841 0.16 -3.30 -94.83
CA PHE A 841 0.23 -2.68 -93.50
C PHE A 841 0.53 -1.18 -93.50
#